data_AF-A0A9W4GPE1-F1
#
_entry.id   AF-A0A9W4GPE1-F1
#
_cell.length_a   1.000
_cell.length_b   1.000
_cell.length_c   1.000
_cell.angle_alpha   90.00
_cell.angle_beta   90.00
_cell.angle_gamma   90.00
#
_symmetry.space_group_name_H-M   'P 1'
#
loop_
_entity.id
_entity.type
_entity.pdbx_description
1 polymer ?
#
loop_
_entity_poly.entity_id
_entity_poly.type
_entity_poly.pdbx_seq_one_letter_code
_entity_poly.pdbx_strand_id
1 'polypeptide(L)'
;MKSRPSTQAAELVRRRVATGTTAALLGLTVALGGVLASPAVAAEPTAITGVILGVGADEAQRTVSWYSSADTAQQLQVAPTASVVDGQFPADAATFAATGTANIATSGGFNRHATITNLKEQTPYSYRVGSEGNWSATYSFKTQDFEGNYDFLFFGDPQIGSSGDTAEDGAGWKDTLDVALAANPNAELLVSGGDQVESANNESHWNAFLGPDKLRQYPWAATIGNHDVGGKAYEQHFATPNTDKSGAYYSNGDPASNSSGGDYWYIYKDVLFIDLNSNSYATSQGGGGDAAHLAYVTDVINKHGSEAKWKVLTYHHSIYSPADHAKDSDNKTRRVDFPTTFSKLGVDLVLQGHDHSYSRSYEIKNGQKANPDEQPGEAQLYPGPGGVVYVTANSASGSKYYDITKPDSSGTSGAGNGADPLNPDNYWYNSVQNQEHVRTYVKVQVRNDQLVVQNVRSGTCAAPNAAVEKGNWCNNTSEAQPVGSVVDDFTVHNYHGDGQDIQVNVPNAAPGEFGWTIDGNNGLVDLGTAVEQGGDHFEAGGKLNPISVSDTRRSLAPWSISAGVSDFRDAGKTFSGSYLGWSPRVLQAGAGAQAGDTVASGYADQGKGLSVSQVLGSAGQGHTRGTAKVGADLSLKIPDSVEKGSYQATLTITALSS
;
A
#
# COMPACT_ATOMS: atom_id res chain seq x y z
N MET A 1 47.10 15.92 55.40
CA MET A 1 48.36 15.83 56.19
C MET A 1 48.98 14.45 55.98
N LYS A 2 50.31 14.39 55.90
CA LYS A 2 51.22 13.26 55.57
C LYS A 2 51.25 12.85 54.09
N SER A 3 52.38 12.55 53.44
CA SER A 3 53.72 13.15 53.30
C SER A 3 54.47 12.28 52.27
N ARG A 4 55.22 12.91 51.34
CA ARG A 4 56.03 12.41 50.18
C ARG A 4 57.17 11.40 50.55
N PRO A 5 58.14 10.94 49.68
CA PRO A 5 58.56 11.29 48.28
C PRO A 5 58.98 10.07 47.37
N SER A 6 59.33 10.18 46.06
CA SER A 6 60.63 10.59 45.44
C SER A 6 60.61 10.16 43.93
N THR A 7 60.77 11.03 42.92
CA THR A 7 61.96 11.47 42.13
C THR A 7 62.79 10.40 41.39
N GLN A 8 62.84 10.48 40.04
CA GLN A 8 64.09 10.64 39.26
C GLN A 8 63.81 11.06 37.79
N ALA A 9 64.76 11.81 37.22
CA ALA A 9 64.75 12.49 35.94
C ALA A 9 66.03 12.19 35.15
N ALA A 10 66.01 12.38 33.82
CA ALA A 10 67.14 12.68 32.91
C ALA A 10 66.60 12.71 31.45
N GLU A 11 67.05 13.49 30.47
CA GLU A 11 67.88 14.70 30.37
C GLU A 11 67.71 15.24 28.92
N LEU A 12 68.06 16.52 28.71
CA LEU A 12 67.95 17.27 27.46
C LEU A 12 69.13 17.03 26.50
N VAL A 13 68.90 17.20 25.18
CA VAL A 13 69.90 17.81 24.27
C VAL A 13 69.25 18.84 23.34
N ARG A 14 69.75 20.07 23.42
CA ARG A 14 69.53 21.19 22.49
C ARG A 14 70.59 21.18 21.38
N ARG A 15 70.26 21.69 20.18
CA ARG A 15 71.17 22.53 19.39
C ARG A 15 70.40 23.61 18.60
N ARG A 16 71.00 24.81 18.54
CA ARG A 16 70.49 26.08 18.04
C ARG A 16 71.16 26.46 16.70
N VAL A 17 70.35 27.05 15.79
CA VAL A 17 70.47 28.36 15.08
C VAL A 17 71.66 28.66 14.14
N ALA A 18 71.35 29.17 12.92
CA ALA A 18 71.78 30.46 12.30
C ALA A 18 71.57 30.43 10.76
N THR A 19 70.58 31.11 10.18
CA THR A 19 70.56 32.48 9.56
C THR A 19 71.38 32.70 8.28
N GLY A 20 70.71 33.17 7.22
CA GLY A 20 71.30 33.78 6.01
C GLY A 20 70.21 34.48 5.17
N THR A 21 70.50 35.68 4.67
CA THR A 21 69.61 36.81 4.35
C THR A 21 69.36 37.06 2.84
N THR A 22 68.20 37.71 2.56
CA THR A 22 67.88 38.71 1.50
C THR A 22 68.05 38.39 0.00
N ALA A 23 66.96 38.56 -0.78
CA ALA A 23 66.85 39.60 -1.82
C ALA A 23 65.43 39.67 -2.42
N ALA A 24 64.87 40.88 -2.49
CA ALA A 24 63.68 41.22 -3.25
C ALA A 24 64.06 41.50 -4.70
N LEU A 25 63.27 40.98 -5.65
CA LEU A 25 63.29 41.38 -7.06
C LEU A 25 61.84 41.42 -7.56
N LEU A 26 61.36 42.64 -7.79
CA LEU A 26 60.21 42.93 -8.65
C LEU A 26 60.57 42.45 -10.07
N GLY A 27 59.87 41.41 -10.55
CA GLY A 27 59.91 40.97 -11.93
C GLY A 27 58.53 41.07 -12.54
N LEU A 28 58.32 42.12 -13.33
CA LEU A 28 57.16 42.29 -14.21
C LEU A 28 57.27 41.24 -15.32
N THR A 29 56.47 40.17 -15.30
CA THR A 29 56.31 39.26 -16.44
C THR A 29 54.87 39.29 -16.93
N VAL A 30 54.75 39.82 -18.13
CA VAL A 30 53.55 39.95 -18.96
C VAL A 30 52.90 38.59 -19.18
N ALA A 31 51.58 38.58 -19.08
CA ALA A 31 50.69 37.46 -19.30
C ALA A 31 50.86 36.82 -20.69
N LEU A 32 50.98 35.50 -20.71
CA LEU A 32 50.50 34.64 -21.78
C LEU A 32 49.56 33.63 -21.13
N GLY A 33 48.26 33.87 -21.30
CA GLY A 33 47.20 33.06 -20.74
C GLY A 33 47.21 31.65 -21.33
N GLY A 34 47.71 30.70 -20.56
CA GLY A 34 47.33 29.29 -20.68
C GLY A 34 46.28 29.02 -19.61
N VAL A 35 45.00 29.05 -19.97
CA VAL A 35 43.95 28.48 -19.12
C VAL A 35 44.18 26.97 -19.11
N LEU A 36 44.90 26.48 -18.10
CA LEU A 36 44.78 25.08 -17.70
C LEU A 36 43.38 24.95 -17.12
N ALA A 37 42.43 24.60 -17.99
CA ALA A 37 41.13 24.12 -17.55
C ALA A 37 41.38 22.84 -16.76
N SER A 38 41.34 22.93 -15.43
CA SER A 38 41.12 21.74 -14.61
C SER A 38 39.87 21.07 -15.16
N PRO A 39 39.88 19.76 -15.48
CA PRO A 39 38.66 19.09 -15.87
C PRO A 39 37.66 19.32 -14.74
N ALA A 40 36.51 19.89 -15.08
CA ALA A 40 35.38 19.93 -14.17
C ALA A 40 35.06 18.47 -13.85
N VAL A 41 35.47 18.01 -12.67
CA VAL A 41 35.03 16.72 -12.15
C VAL A 41 33.53 16.91 -11.99
N ALA A 42 32.75 16.21 -12.81
CA ALA A 42 31.30 16.19 -12.64
C ALA A 42 31.03 15.78 -11.18
N ALA A 43 30.23 16.57 -10.46
CA ALA A 43 29.82 16.21 -9.11
C ALA A 43 29.21 14.80 -9.18
N GLU A 44 29.58 13.93 -8.24
CA GLU A 44 28.96 12.60 -8.20
C GLU A 44 27.44 12.74 -8.07
N PRO A 45 26.66 11.95 -8.83
CA PRO A 45 25.21 12.00 -8.76
C PRO A 45 24.76 11.73 -7.31
N THR A 46 23.76 12.48 -6.86
CA THR A 46 23.15 12.25 -5.55
C THR A 46 22.63 10.82 -5.46
N ALA A 47 23.15 10.04 -4.51
CA ALA A 47 22.73 8.67 -4.30
C ALA A 47 21.46 8.66 -3.44
N ILE A 48 20.45 7.92 -3.89
CA ILE A 48 19.19 7.70 -3.17
C ILE A 48 19.13 6.26 -2.70
N THR A 49 18.92 6.05 -1.40
CA THR A 49 18.90 4.72 -0.77
C THR A 49 17.79 4.65 0.28
N GLY A 50 17.52 3.46 0.82
CA GLY A 50 16.56 3.27 1.91
C GLY A 50 15.12 3.68 1.59
N VAL A 51 14.72 3.63 0.31
CA VAL A 51 13.35 4.00 -0.08
C VAL A 51 12.35 3.01 0.50
N ILE A 52 11.36 3.52 1.24
CA ILE A 52 10.26 2.76 1.83
C ILE A 52 8.93 3.52 1.73
N LEU A 53 7.86 2.79 1.42
CA LEU A 53 6.48 3.27 1.39
C LEU A 53 5.84 2.99 2.76
N GLY A 54 5.35 4.03 3.42
CA GLY A 54 4.65 3.97 4.70
C GLY A 54 3.17 4.29 4.61
N VAL A 55 2.45 4.00 5.68
CA VAL A 55 1.04 4.39 5.84
C VAL A 55 0.87 5.91 5.90
N GLY A 56 -0.20 6.42 5.29
CA GLY A 56 -0.68 7.78 5.52
C GLY A 56 -1.72 7.83 6.65
N ALA A 57 -2.30 9.00 6.89
CA ALA A 57 -3.34 9.16 7.91
C ALA A 57 -4.65 8.43 7.57
N ASP A 58 -4.87 8.19 6.28
CA ASP A 58 -6.05 7.54 5.67
C ASP A 58 -5.65 6.79 4.38
N GLU A 59 -6.61 6.16 3.71
CA GLU A 59 -6.41 5.39 2.46
C GLU A 59 -5.97 6.27 1.29
N ALA A 60 -6.34 7.56 1.33
CA ALA A 60 -6.00 8.55 0.31
C ALA A 60 -4.60 9.15 0.48
N GLN A 61 -3.83 8.69 1.48
CA GLN A 61 -2.50 9.16 1.78
C GLN A 61 -1.47 8.03 1.89
N ARG A 62 -0.21 8.33 1.54
CA ARG A 62 0.95 7.46 1.77
C ARG A 62 2.14 8.31 2.17
N THR A 63 3.01 7.81 3.06
CA THR A 63 4.31 8.44 3.31
C THR A 63 5.38 7.72 2.51
N VAL A 64 6.42 8.42 2.09
CA VAL A 64 7.63 7.80 1.52
C VAL A 64 8.83 8.41 2.21
N SER A 65 9.73 7.54 2.67
CA SER A 65 10.98 7.93 3.33
C SER A 65 12.17 7.39 2.54
N TRP A 66 13.28 8.15 2.52
CA TRP A 66 14.52 7.75 1.86
C TRP A 66 15.72 8.53 2.39
N TYR A 67 16.92 8.02 2.11
CA TYR A 67 18.17 8.73 2.32
C TYR A 67 18.70 9.34 1.02
N SER A 68 19.31 10.51 1.15
CA SER A 68 20.04 11.23 0.12
C SER A 68 21.49 11.44 0.55
N SER A 69 22.45 11.23 -0.35
CA SER A 69 23.87 11.54 -0.07
C SER A 69 24.18 13.04 -0.03
N ALA A 70 23.29 13.88 -0.56
CA ALA A 70 23.48 15.33 -0.63
C ALA A 70 22.33 16.11 0.03
N ASP A 71 22.67 17.23 0.66
CA ASP A 71 21.70 18.13 1.29
C ASP A 71 21.10 19.12 0.27
N THR A 72 20.34 18.59 -0.67
CA THR A 72 19.62 19.41 -1.64
C THR A 72 18.12 19.33 -1.41
N ALA A 73 17.39 20.27 -2.02
CA ALA A 73 15.93 20.16 -2.10
C ALA A 73 15.59 18.88 -2.88
N GLN A 74 14.74 18.06 -2.28
CA GLN A 74 14.29 16.79 -2.82
C GLN A 74 12.77 16.79 -2.88
N GLN A 75 12.20 15.96 -3.74
CA GLN A 75 10.77 15.83 -3.92
C GLN A 75 10.40 14.39 -4.28
N LEU A 76 9.13 14.07 -4.05
CA LEU A 76 8.48 12.88 -4.58
C LEU A 76 7.62 13.28 -5.77
N GLN A 77 7.68 12.51 -6.85
CA GLN A 77 6.79 12.62 -8.00
C GLN A 77 5.93 11.36 -8.12
N VAL A 78 4.63 11.51 -8.34
CA VAL A 78 3.66 10.40 -8.44
C VAL A 78 2.62 10.69 -9.52
N ALA A 79 2.23 9.66 -10.25
CA ALA A 79 1.18 9.72 -11.26
C ALA A 79 0.45 8.37 -11.35
N PRO A 80 -0.81 8.34 -11.82
CA PRO A 80 -1.45 7.09 -12.21
C PRO A 80 -0.54 6.32 -13.17
N THR A 81 -0.33 5.03 -12.94
CA THR A 81 0.62 4.23 -13.73
C THR A 81 0.28 4.25 -15.23
N ALA A 82 -1.01 4.34 -15.57
CA ALA A 82 -1.48 4.43 -16.95
C ALA A 82 -1.04 5.71 -17.69
N SER A 83 -0.64 6.77 -16.98
CA SER A 83 -0.11 8.00 -17.60
C SER A 83 1.42 8.03 -17.71
N VAL A 84 2.12 7.03 -17.16
CA VAL A 84 3.57 6.87 -17.33
C VAL A 84 3.84 6.04 -18.59
N VAL A 85 4.46 6.65 -19.59
CA VAL A 85 4.74 6.02 -20.89
C VAL A 85 6.25 5.91 -21.07
N ASP A 86 6.76 4.71 -21.37
CA ASP A 86 8.19 4.43 -21.54
C ASP A 86 9.07 4.90 -20.35
N GLY A 87 8.52 4.79 -19.13
CA GLY A 87 9.18 5.22 -17.89
C GLY A 87 9.24 6.75 -17.68
N GLN A 88 8.59 7.53 -18.56
CA GLN A 88 8.50 8.98 -18.43
C GLN A 88 7.21 9.39 -17.73
N PHE A 89 7.35 10.16 -16.65
CA PHE A 89 6.23 10.76 -15.94
C PHE A 89 5.62 11.90 -16.78
N PRO A 90 4.30 12.10 -16.73
CA PRO A 90 3.67 13.19 -17.46
C PRO A 90 4.04 14.55 -16.84
N ALA A 91 3.92 15.62 -17.63
CA ALA A 91 4.31 16.97 -17.21
C ALA A 91 3.49 17.50 -16.03
N ASP A 92 2.26 17.00 -15.84
CA ASP A 92 1.34 17.33 -14.77
C ASP A 92 1.36 16.30 -13.61
N ALA A 93 2.36 15.42 -13.55
CA ALA A 93 2.53 14.50 -12.43
C ALA A 93 2.59 15.25 -11.09
N ALA A 94 1.83 14.76 -10.12
CA ALA A 94 1.77 15.36 -8.80
C ALA A 94 3.15 15.30 -8.13
N THR A 95 3.55 16.41 -7.50
CA THR A 95 4.85 16.55 -6.84
C THR A 95 4.66 16.99 -5.41
N PHE A 96 5.38 16.35 -4.49
CA PHE A 96 5.34 16.62 -3.05
C PHE A 96 6.75 16.95 -2.57
N ALA A 97 6.93 18.12 -1.97
CA ALA A 97 8.22 18.53 -1.44
C ALA A 97 8.63 17.63 -0.28
N ALA A 98 9.90 17.22 -0.26
CA ALA A 98 10.44 16.43 0.84
C ALA A 98 10.89 17.32 2.00
N THR A 99 10.67 16.85 3.22
CA THR A 99 11.25 17.42 4.44
C THR A 99 12.24 16.44 5.05
N GLY A 100 13.16 16.91 5.88
CA GLY A 100 14.13 16.05 6.54
C GLY A 100 15.37 16.83 6.96
N THR A 101 16.33 16.12 7.55
CA THR A 101 17.53 16.72 8.16
C THR A 101 18.78 15.89 7.87
N ALA A 102 19.93 16.38 8.32
CA ALA A 102 21.13 15.56 8.38
C ALA A 102 20.89 14.34 9.28
N ASN A 103 21.38 13.19 8.82
CA ASN A 103 21.35 11.98 9.63
C ASN A 103 22.32 12.10 10.80
N ILE A 104 22.21 11.18 11.75
CA ILE A 104 23.21 11.06 12.80
C ILE A 104 24.55 10.67 12.16
N ALA A 105 25.65 11.06 12.78
CA ALA A 105 26.99 10.90 12.19
C ALA A 105 27.33 9.45 11.81
N THR A 106 26.80 8.46 12.53
CA THR A 106 27.01 7.03 12.26
C THR A 106 26.32 6.54 10.99
N SER A 107 25.22 7.18 10.60
CA SER A 107 24.42 6.82 9.43
C SER A 107 24.87 7.57 8.17
N GLY A 108 25.32 8.82 8.34
CA GLY A 108 25.75 9.68 7.23
C GLY A 108 24.61 10.09 6.30
N GLY A 109 24.85 11.10 5.45
CA GLY A 109 23.84 11.60 4.51
C GLY A 109 22.68 12.34 5.18
N PHE A 110 21.53 12.35 4.51
CA PHE A 110 20.37 13.13 4.88
C PHE A 110 19.07 12.34 4.68
N ASN A 111 18.21 12.29 5.70
CA ASN A 111 16.87 11.71 5.57
C ASN A 111 15.95 12.67 4.82
N ARG A 112 14.97 12.09 4.14
CA ARG A 112 13.93 12.79 3.41
C ARG A 112 12.63 12.01 3.53
N HIS A 113 11.55 12.75 3.73
CA HIS A 113 10.21 12.21 3.83
C HIS A 113 9.24 13.09 3.03
N ALA A 114 8.28 12.47 2.36
CA ALA A 114 7.18 13.18 1.71
C ALA A 114 5.86 12.43 1.92
N THR A 115 4.78 13.18 2.09
CA THR A 115 3.42 12.62 2.19
C THR A 115 2.68 12.85 0.88
N ILE A 116 2.30 11.76 0.22
CA ILE A 116 1.38 11.76 -0.91
C ILE A 116 -0.03 11.95 -0.37
N THR A 117 -0.80 12.84 -1.00
CA THR A 117 -2.21 13.08 -0.64
C THR A 117 -3.11 13.05 -1.88
N ASN A 118 -4.42 13.02 -1.66
CA ASN A 118 -5.44 13.03 -2.72
C ASN A 118 -5.37 11.81 -3.67
N LEU A 119 -4.88 10.66 -3.17
CA LEU A 119 -4.94 9.42 -3.93
C LEU A 119 -6.40 9.04 -4.21
N LYS A 120 -6.62 8.35 -5.33
CA LYS A 120 -7.93 7.85 -5.73
C LYS A 120 -8.01 6.37 -5.46
N GLU A 121 -9.20 5.88 -5.13
CA GLU A 121 -9.46 4.45 -4.96
C GLU A 121 -9.16 3.66 -6.24
N GLN A 122 -8.91 2.36 -6.09
CA GLN A 122 -8.71 1.41 -7.18
C GLN A 122 -7.68 1.82 -8.25
N THR A 123 -6.68 2.63 -7.88
CA THR A 123 -5.76 3.26 -8.84
C THR A 123 -4.34 2.75 -8.64
N PRO A 124 -3.72 2.13 -9.68
CA PRO A 124 -2.29 1.86 -9.68
C PRO A 124 -1.51 3.16 -9.84
N TYR A 125 -0.53 3.41 -8.99
CA TYR A 125 0.33 4.59 -9.01
C TYR A 125 1.79 4.19 -9.23
N SER A 126 2.50 5.00 -10.02
CA SER A 126 3.95 4.96 -10.15
C SER A 126 4.53 6.18 -9.46
N TYR A 127 5.62 6.01 -8.71
CA TYR A 127 6.29 7.10 -8.01
C TYR A 127 7.82 6.99 -8.07
N ARG A 128 8.49 8.13 -7.91
CA ARG A 128 9.94 8.23 -7.77
C ARG A 128 10.29 9.37 -6.82
N VAL A 129 11.47 9.31 -6.22
CA VAL A 129 11.97 10.31 -5.28
C VAL A 129 13.33 10.81 -5.72
N GLY A 130 13.65 12.06 -5.46
CA GLY A 130 14.89 12.64 -5.95
C GLY A 130 14.83 14.14 -6.14
N SER A 131 15.64 14.60 -7.08
CA SER A 131 15.64 15.98 -7.59
C SER A 131 15.69 15.95 -9.12
N GLU A 132 15.41 17.08 -9.76
CA GLU A 132 15.48 17.18 -11.22
C GLU A 132 16.85 16.69 -11.75
N GLY A 133 16.82 15.83 -12.78
CA GLY A 133 18.01 15.17 -13.32
C GLY A 133 18.67 14.08 -12.45
N ASN A 134 18.23 13.87 -11.20
CA ASN A 134 18.76 12.86 -10.28
C ASN A 134 17.61 12.18 -9.53
N TRP A 135 16.93 11.26 -10.21
CA TRP A 135 15.80 10.49 -9.68
C TRP A 135 16.24 9.08 -9.26
N SER A 136 15.56 8.54 -8.24
CA SER A 136 15.62 7.11 -7.95
C SER A 136 15.00 6.26 -9.06
N ALA A 137 15.10 4.93 -8.93
CA ALA A 137 14.29 4.02 -9.70
C ALA A 137 12.79 4.33 -9.53
N THR A 138 11.98 3.99 -10.53
CA THR A 138 10.52 4.11 -10.42
C THR A 138 9.98 2.91 -9.65
N TYR A 139 9.15 3.20 -8.67
CA TYR A 139 8.43 2.23 -7.86
C TYR A 139 6.92 2.35 -8.11
N SER A 140 6.14 1.39 -7.64
CA SER A 140 4.68 1.39 -7.85
C SER A 140 3.95 0.78 -6.69
N PHE A 141 2.77 1.32 -6.39
CA PHE A 141 1.80 0.75 -5.45
C PHE A 141 0.40 0.85 -6.04
N LYS A 142 -0.58 0.21 -5.41
CA LYS A 142 -1.98 0.27 -5.84
C LYS A 142 -2.88 0.58 -4.65
N THR A 143 -3.71 1.61 -4.78
CA THR A 143 -4.83 1.82 -3.87
C THR A 143 -5.98 0.87 -4.21
N GLN A 144 -6.70 0.40 -3.20
CA GLN A 144 -7.93 -0.39 -3.36
C GLN A 144 -9.16 0.51 -3.18
N ASP A 145 -10.35 -0.07 -3.07
CA ASP A 145 -11.51 0.65 -2.55
C ASP A 145 -11.18 1.23 -1.17
N PHE A 146 -11.60 2.47 -0.92
CA PHE A 146 -11.36 3.13 0.37
C PHE A 146 -12.33 2.68 1.47
N GLU A 147 -13.24 1.77 1.15
CA GLU A 147 -14.23 1.22 2.08
C GLU A 147 -14.29 -0.31 1.98
N GLY A 148 -14.89 -0.95 2.98
CA GLY A 148 -15.18 -2.37 2.99
C GLY A 148 -14.02 -3.25 3.45
N ASN A 149 -14.19 -4.56 3.22
CA ASN A 149 -13.28 -5.59 3.72
C ASN A 149 -11.86 -5.44 3.16
N TYR A 150 -10.86 -5.72 3.98
CA TYR A 150 -9.47 -5.80 3.57
C TYR A 150 -8.68 -6.74 4.47
N ASP A 151 -7.47 -7.07 4.04
CA ASP A 151 -6.53 -7.87 4.83
C ASP A 151 -5.28 -7.03 5.11
N PHE A 152 -4.73 -7.12 6.31
CA PHE A 152 -3.38 -6.63 6.62
C PHE A 152 -2.53 -7.76 7.19
N LEU A 153 -1.21 -7.63 7.03
CA LEU A 153 -0.24 -8.61 7.49
C LEU A 153 0.60 -8.01 8.61
N PHE A 154 0.74 -8.73 9.72
CA PHE A 154 1.49 -8.32 10.91
C PHE A 154 2.73 -9.21 11.08
N PHE A 155 3.88 -8.59 11.34
CA PHE A 155 5.18 -9.26 11.39
C PHE A 155 5.91 -8.93 12.70
N GLY A 156 6.25 -9.94 13.49
CA GLY A 156 7.08 -9.79 14.68
C GLY A 156 8.56 -9.83 14.32
N ASP A 157 9.34 -8.93 14.92
CA ASP A 157 10.78 -9.04 15.13
C ASP A 157 11.58 -9.60 13.92
N PRO A 158 11.62 -8.90 12.77
CA PRO A 158 12.61 -9.19 11.74
C PRO A 158 14.04 -9.09 12.31
N GLN A 159 14.28 -8.14 13.22
CA GLN A 159 15.48 -7.95 14.03
C GLN A 159 16.77 -8.33 13.31
N ILE A 160 17.00 -7.66 12.18
CA ILE A 160 18.10 -7.99 11.29
C ILE A 160 19.44 -7.79 12.00
N GLY A 161 20.28 -8.83 11.99
CA GLY A 161 21.57 -8.89 12.67
C GLY A 161 21.58 -9.71 13.95
N SER A 162 20.41 -10.13 14.47
CA SER A 162 20.32 -10.84 15.75
C SER A 162 20.99 -12.22 15.72
N SER A 163 20.97 -12.91 14.58
CA SER A 163 21.68 -14.19 14.47
C SER A 163 23.20 -14.03 14.43
N GLY A 164 23.70 -12.81 14.25
CA GLY A 164 25.09 -12.50 13.94
C GLY A 164 25.45 -12.64 12.44
N ASP A 165 24.47 -12.93 11.56
CA ASP A 165 24.63 -12.88 10.11
C ASP A 165 23.51 -12.04 9.48
N THR A 166 23.85 -10.81 9.15
CA THR A 166 22.94 -9.83 8.54
C THR A 166 22.38 -10.30 7.19
N ALA A 167 23.15 -11.08 6.41
CA ALA A 167 22.73 -11.51 5.09
C ALA A 167 21.69 -12.64 5.18
N GLU A 168 21.90 -13.62 6.07
CA GLU A 168 20.92 -14.69 6.32
C GLU A 168 19.63 -14.15 6.94
N ASP A 169 19.73 -13.25 7.92
CA ASP A 169 18.56 -12.60 8.53
C ASP A 169 17.76 -11.82 7.46
N GLY A 170 18.46 -11.07 6.61
CA GLY A 170 17.86 -10.33 5.49
C GLY A 170 17.21 -11.26 4.46
N ALA A 171 17.81 -12.41 4.18
CA ALA A 171 17.26 -13.43 3.29
C ALA A 171 15.97 -14.04 3.86
N GLY A 172 15.97 -14.38 5.15
CA GLY A 172 14.78 -14.89 5.84
C GLY A 172 13.64 -13.88 5.90
N TRP A 173 13.96 -12.61 6.15
CA TRP A 173 12.97 -11.52 6.10
C TRP A 173 12.36 -11.34 4.70
N LYS A 174 13.22 -11.27 3.68
CA LYS A 174 12.80 -11.13 2.29
C LYS A 174 11.88 -12.28 1.87
N ASP A 175 12.29 -13.51 2.18
CA ASP A 175 11.53 -14.71 1.85
C ASP A 175 10.16 -14.72 2.56
N THR A 176 10.09 -14.29 3.82
CA THR A 176 8.82 -14.14 4.54
C THR A 176 7.87 -13.16 3.85
N LEU A 177 8.35 -11.98 3.44
CA LEU A 177 7.53 -11.02 2.70
C LEU A 177 7.07 -11.57 1.34
N ASP A 178 7.97 -12.24 0.61
CA ASP A 178 7.64 -12.82 -0.70
C ASP A 178 6.57 -13.90 -0.60
N VAL A 179 6.71 -14.83 0.36
CA VAL A 179 5.73 -15.88 0.64
C VAL A 179 4.39 -15.28 1.09
N ALA A 180 4.41 -14.39 2.08
CA ALA A 180 3.21 -13.84 2.67
C ALA A 180 2.38 -13.05 1.65
N LEU A 181 3.05 -12.26 0.80
CA LEU A 181 2.39 -11.44 -0.23
C LEU A 181 2.05 -12.21 -1.50
N ALA A 182 2.76 -13.31 -1.81
CA ALA A 182 2.33 -14.24 -2.85
C ALA A 182 1.02 -14.95 -2.45
N ALA A 183 0.88 -15.34 -1.18
CA ALA A 183 -0.35 -15.94 -0.66
C ALA A 183 -1.48 -14.91 -0.44
N ASN A 184 -1.14 -13.64 -0.23
CA ASN A 184 -2.08 -12.57 0.09
C ASN A 184 -1.87 -11.34 -0.82
N PRO A 185 -2.07 -11.48 -2.15
CA PRO A 185 -1.77 -10.42 -3.11
C PRO A 185 -2.61 -9.15 -2.92
N ASN A 186 -3.77 -9.27 -2.25
CA ASN A 186 -4.69 -8.18 -1.95
C ASN A 186 -4.51 -7.60 -0.53
N ALA A 187 -3.47 -8.01 0.22
CA ALA A 187 -3.15 -7.35 1.48
C ALA A 187 -2.91 -5.85 1.23
N GLU A 188 -3.49 -5.00 2.05
CA GLU A 188 -3.46 -3.55 1.84
C GLU A 188 -2.40 -2.85 2.68
N LEU A 189 -2.03 -3.43 3.83
CA LEU A 189 -1.06 -2.90 4.78
C LEU A 189 -0.11 -3.99 5.29
N LEU A 190 1.12 -3.59 5.61
CA LEU A 190 2.08 -4.36 6.39
C LEU A 190 2.28 -3.66 7.74
N VAL A 191 2.08 -4.37 8.85
CA VAL A 191 2.16 -3.83 10.21
C VAL A 191 3.33 -4.48 10.94
N SER A 192 4.15 -3.65 11.57
CA SER A 192 5.33 -4.05 12.32
C SER A 192 4.98 -4.43 13.75
N GLY A 193 5.64 -5.44 14.33
CA GLY A 193 5.69 -5.68 15.78
C GLY A 193 6.83 -4.94 16.49
N GLY A 194 7.72 -4.28 15.73
CA GLY A 194 8.92 -3.62 16.24
C GLY A 194 10.19 -4.41 15.95
N ASP A 195 11.32 -3.89 16.40
CA ASP A 195 12.66 -4.46 16.21
C ASP A 195 12.94 -4.79 14.75
N GLN A 196 12.98 -3.75 13.91
CA GLN A 196 13.35 -3.96 12.49
C GLN A 196 14.80 -4.42 12.37
N VAL A 197 15.68 -3.90 13.22
CA VAL A 197 17.11 -4.19 13.25
C VAL A 197 17.58 -4.53 14.65
N GLU A 198 18.64 -5.34 14.77
CA GLU A 198 19.27 -5.68 16.06
C GLU A 198 20.00 -4.50 16.71
N SER A 199 20.45 -3.53 15.91
CA SER A 199 21.26 -2.41 16.42
C SER A 199 20.80 -1.12 15.76
N ALA A 200 20.15 -0.26 16.53
CA ALA A 200 19.49 0.96 16.08
C ALA A 200 20.28 1.74 15.02
N ASN A 201 21.58 1.98 15.21
CA ASN A 201 22.38 2.83 14.31
C ASN A 201 23.22 2.05 13.30
N ASN A 202 23.01 0.74 13.13
CA ASN A 202 23.75 -0.06 12.17
C ASN A 202 23.06 -0.04 10.79
N GLU A 203 23.55 0.82 9.90
CA GLU A 203 22.99 0.95 8.55
C GLU A 203 23.13 -0.32 7.70
N SER A 204 24.05 -1.24 8.00
CA SER A 204 24.08 -2.52 7.28
C SER A 204 22.86 -3.39 7.61
N HIS A 205 22.36 -3.32 8.85
CA HIS A 205 21.14 -4.01 9.24
C HIS A 205 19.92 -3.34 8.60
N TRP A 206 19.85 -2.00 8.58
CA TRP A 206 18.79 -1.27 7.90
C TRP A 206 18.76 -1.53 6.39
N ASN A 207 19.92 -1.57 5.74
CA ASN A 207 20.01 -1.90 4.31
C ASN A 207 19.47 -3.30 4.00
N ALA A 208 19.73 -4.28 4.87
CA ALA A 208 19.18 -5.63 4.72
C ALA A 208 17.69 -5.70 5.05
N PHE A 209 17.21 -5.01 6.08
CA PHE A 209 15.78 -4.87 6.39
C PHE A 209 15.00 -4.23 5.22
N LEU A 210 15.54 -3.17 4.63
CA LEU A 210 14.97 -2.44 3.49
C LEU A 210 15.28 -3.10 2.14
N GLY A 211 15.99 -4.22 2.13
CA GLY A 211 16.32 -4.96 0.91
C GLY A 211 15.10 -5.38 0.07
N PRO A 212 14.03 -5.92 0.66
CA PRO A 212 12.86 -6.40 -0.08
C PRO A 212 12.11 -5.30 -0.85
N ASP A 213 11.88 -5.52 -2.15
CA ASP A 213 11.14 -4.58 -3.01
C ASP A 213 9.69 -4.37 -2.58
N LYS A 214 9.12 -5.33 -1.85
CA LYS A 214 7.76 -5.26 -1.32
C LYS A 214 7.55 -4.04 -0.41
N LEU A 215 8.58 -3.57 0.27
CA LEU A 215 8.53 -2.35 1.10
C LEU A 215 8.43 -1.04 0.29
N ARG A 216 8.56 -1.10 -1.05
CA ARG A 216 8.23 0.01 -1.97
C ARG A 216 6.86 -0.14 -2.63
N GLN A 217 6.17 -1.25 -2.40
CA GLN A 217 4.91 -1.61 -3.07
C GLN A 217 3.71 -1.63 -2.12
N TYR A 218 3.95 -2.02 -0.86
CA TYR A 218 2.94 -2.10 0.19
C TYR A 218 3.32 -1.14 1.33
N PRO A 219 2.35 -0.39 1.88
CA PRO A 219 2.63 0.56 2.95
C PRO A 219 2.97 -0.17 4.26
N TRP A 220 4.08 0.25 4.86
CA TRP A 220 4.58 -0.22 6.15
C TRP A 220 4.11 0.70 7.29
N ALA A 221 3.44 0.13 8.30
CA ALA A 221 3.15 0.77 9.58
C ALA A 221 4.23 0.33 10.58
N ALA A 222 5.19 1.21 10.85
CA ALA A 222 6.35 0.92 11.68
C ALA A 222 6.05 1.13 13.17
N THR A 223 6.34 0.13 13.99
CA THR A 223 6.28 0.18 15.45
C THR A 223 7.70 0.24 15.98
N ILE A 224 7.93 0.98 17.07
CA ILE A 224 9.26 1.10 17.67
C ILE A 224 9.50 -0.04 18.66
N GLY A 225 10.51 -0.88 18.41
CA GLY A 225 11.01 -1.89 19.35
C GLY A 225 12.21 -1.42 20.18
N ASN A 226 12.65 -2.25 21.14
CA ASN A 226 13.74 -1.87 22.04
C ASN A 226 15.11 -1.83 21.37
N HIS A 227 15.27 -2.51 20.24
CA HIS A 227 16.48 -2.41 19.41
C HIS A 227 16.46 -1.21 18.46
N ASP A 228 15.30 -0.55 18.29
CA ASP A 228 15.14 0.63 17.43
C ASP A 228 15.37 1.96 18.18
N VAL A 229 15.22 1.99 19.52
CA VAL A 229 15.35 3.23 20.33
C VAL A 229 16.78 3.64 20.69
N GLY A 230 17.77 2.76 20.53
CA GLY A 230 19.19 3.03 20.84
C GLY A 230 19.85 4.11 19.96
N GLY A 231 19.07 4.85 19.19
CA GLY A 231 19.48 5.69 18.08
C GLY A 231 18.33 6.48 17.47
N LYS A 232 18.65 7.37 16.52
CA LYS A 232 17.66 8.17 15.78
C LYS A 232 17.30 7.56 14.42
N ALA A 233 17.98 6.48 14.04
CA ALA A 233 17.88 5.89 12.70
C ALA A 233 16.45 5.45 12.37
N TYR A 234 15.68 4.94 13.33
CA TYR A 234 14.26 4.63 13.13
C TYR A 234 13.49 5.85 12.61
N GLU A 235 13.61 7.00 13.27
CA GLU A 235 12.93 8.25 12.84
C GLU A 235 13.50 8.83 11.54
N GLN A 236 14.70 8.39 11.13
CA GLN A 236 15.33 8.80 9.87
C GLN A 236 14.87 7.91 8.72
N HIS A 237 14.59 6.63 8.98
CA HIS A 237 14.08 5.68 7.99
C HIS A 237 12.56 5.71 7.84
N PHE A 238 11.82 6.20 8.85
CA PHE A 238 10.36 6.18 8.84
C PHE A 238 9.73 7.54 9.14
N ALA A 239 8.66 7.84 8.42
CA ALA A 239 7.71 8.90 8.74
C ALA A 239 6.32 8.30 8.94
N THR A 240 5.75 8.51 10.13
CA THR A 240 4.42 8.03 10.49
C THR A 240 3.41 9.19 10.55
N PRO A 241 2.12 8.93 10.28
CA PRO A 241 1.07 9.94 10.30
C PRO A 241 0.65 10.29 11.72
N ASN A 242 0.21 11.53 11.98
CA ASN A 242 -0.35 11.96 13.27
C ASN A 242 0.55 11.67 14.50
N THR A 243 1.88 11.66 14.32
CA THR A 243 2.83 11.34 15.40
C THR A 243 2.85 12.43 16.46
N ASP A 244 2.67 12.05 17.73
CA ASP A 244 2.98 12.88 18.87
C ASP A 244 4.42 12.61 19.32
N LYS A 245 5.27 13.64 19.21
CA LYS A 245 6.68 13.61 19.58
C LYS A 245 6.96 14.27 20.94
N SER A 246 5.96 14.34 21.81
CA SER A 246 6.14 14.84 23.17
C SER A 246 7.16 14.00 23.95
N GLY A 247 7.95 14.64 24.81
CA GLY A 247 9.04 13.98 25.54
C GLY A 247 8.60 12.78 26.37
N ALA A 248 7.35 12.74 26.83
CA ALA A 248 6.80 11.59 27.56
C ALA A 248 6.85 10.27 26.77
N TYR A 249 6.87 10.31 25.44
CA TYR A 249 6.94 9.13 24.56
C TYR A 249 8.37 8.77 24.12
N TYR A 250 9.37 9.39 24.74
CA TYR A 250 10.79 9.08 24.57
C TYR A 250 11.32 8.47 25.85
N SER A 251 12.09 7.39 25.74
CA SER A 251 12.64 6.65 26.90
C SER A 251 13.47 7.52 27.84
N ASN A 252 14.08 8.58 27.32
CA ASN A 252 14.87 9.56 28.08
C ASN A 252 14.14 10.89 28.37
N GLY A 253 12.88 11.03 27.96
CA GLY A 253 12.13 12.27 28.15
C GLY A 253 12.46 13.40 27.17
N ASP A 254 13.38 13.20 26.21
CA ASP A 254 13.93 14.27 25.36
C ASP A 254 13.80 13.94 23.86
N PRO A 255 12.85 14.56 23.14
CA PRO A 255 12.65 14.34 21.72
C PRO A 255 13.77 14.92 20.84
N ALA A 256 14.58 15.85 21.38
CA ALA A 256 15.73 16.44 20.69
C ALA A 256 16.99 15.58 20.80
N SER A 257 16.96 14.51 21.60
CA SER A 257 18.07 13.58 21.74
C SER A 257 18.25 12.68 20.51
N ASN A 258 19.33 11.90 20.51
CA ASN A 258 19.58 10.86 19.50
C ASN A 258 18.80 9.56 19.76
N SER A 259 17.77 9.58 20.60
CA SER A 259 16.85 8.44 20.79
C SER A 259 15.63 8.62 19.89
N SER A 260 15.12 7.52 19.38
CA SER A 260 13.82 7.48 18.70
C SER A 260 12.66 7.34 19.69
N GLY A 261 11.50 7.87 19.31
CA GLY A 261 10.27 7.74 20.08
C GLY A 261 9.05 8.37 19.42
N GLY A 262 7.99 8.51 20.21
CA GLY A 262 6.69 9.03 19.77
C GLY A 262 5.64 7.95 19.57
N ASP A 263 4.38 8.36 19.73
CA ASP A 263 3.19 7.54 19.46
C ASP A 263 2.48 8.08 18.22
N TYR A 264 1.73 7.26 17.51
CA TYR A 264 1.01 7.73 16.33
C TYR A 264 -0.31 6.97 16.10
N TRP A 265 -1.18 7.51 15.25
CA TRP A 265 -2.44 6.87 14.91
C TRP A 265 -2.84 7.15 13.46
N TYR A 266 -3.67 6.28 12.91
CA TYR A 266 -4.28 6.45 11.60
C TYR A 266 -5.58 5.67 11.53
N ILE A 267 -6.46 6.07 10.63
CA ILE A 267 -7.67 5.29 10.31
C ILE A 267 -7.44 4.67 8.94
N TYR A 268 -7.63 3.36 8.85
CA TYR A 268 -7.64 2.66 7.57
C TYR A 268 -8.92 1.83 7.48
N LYS A 269 -9.83 2.32 6.67
CA LYS A 269 -11.22 1.94 6.47
C LYS A 269 -11.94 1.96 7.82
N ASP A 270 -12.50 0.80 8.18
CA ASP A 270 -13.26 0.63 9.41
C ASP A 270 -12.37 0.41 10.66
N VAL A 271 -11.06 0.65 10.60
CA VAL A 271 -10.14 0.38 11.72
C VAL A 271 -9.36 1.63 12.13
N LEU A 272 -9.45 1.99 13.41
CA LEU A 272 -8.56 2.93 14.06
C LEU A 272 -7.35 2.17 14.60
N PHE A 273 -6.18 2.46 14.03
CA PHE A 273 -4.90 1.96 14.51
C PHE A 273 -4.23 2.99 15.42
N ILE A 274 -3.75 2.52 16.57
CA ILE A 274 -2.97 3.34 17.51
C ILE A 274 -1.67 2.59 17.82
N ASP A 275 -0.55 3.20 17.50
CA ASP A 275 0.79 2.64 17.70
C ASP A 275 1.52 3.37 18.82
N LEU A 276 2.07 2.60 19.77
CA LEU A 276 2.70 3.15 20.97
C LEU A 276 4.18 2.76 21.04
N ASN A 277 5.03 3.74 21.38
CA ASN A 277 6.41 3.46 21.74
C ASN A 277 6.51 2.92 23.16
N SER A 278 6.26 1.62 23.32
CA SER A 278 6.34 0.91 24.62
C SER A 278 7.74 0.91 25.29
N ASN A 279 8.77 1.48 24.65
CA ASN A 279 10.07 1.71 25.28
C ASN A 279 10.08 2.89 26.26
N SER A 280 9.07 3.76 26.20
CA SER A 280 8.91 4.83 27.18
C SER A 280 8.12 4.33 28.39
N TYR A 281 8.77 4.31 29.54
CA TYR A 281 8.13 4.07 30.84
C TYR A 281 8.70 5.04 31.87
N ALA A 282 8.10 5.10 33.06
CA ALA A 282 8.56 6.00 34.11
C ALA A 282 9.91 5.52 34.68
N THR A 283 10.96 6.32 34.52
CA THR A 283 12.30 6.05 35.08
C THR A 283 12.84 7.26 35.85
N SER A 284 13.97 7.08 36.54
CA SER A 284 14.65 8.22 37.20
C SER A 284 15.37 9.14 36.20
N GLN A 285 15.57 8.68 34.96
CA GLN A 285 16.25 9.39 33.89
C GLN A 285 15.32 10.29 33.06
N GLY A 286 14.00 10.18 33.22
CA GLY A 286 13.01 10.84 32.40
C GLY A 286 11.97 9.86 31.86
N GLY A 287 11.14 10.30 30.91
CA GLY A 287 10.02 9.51 30.38
C GLY A 287 8.76 9.65 31.22
N GLY A 288 8.06 8.53 31.41
CA GLY A 288 6.68 8.51 31.94
C GLY A 288 5.64 7.96 30.95
N GLY A 289 6.12 7.25 29.93
CA GLY A 289 5.33 6.78 28.80
C GLY A 289 4.08 6.05 29.20
N ASP A 290 4.10 5.01 30.05
CA ASP A 290 2.89 4.23 30.35
C ASP A 290 1.65 5.07 30.69
N ALA A 291 1.73 6.02 31.64
CA ALA A 291 0.59 6.90 31.95
C ALA A 291 0.24 7.86 30.80
N ALA A 292 1.25 8.35 30.06
CA ALA A 292 1.04 9.19 28.89
C ALA A 292 0.40 8.43 27.72
N HIS A 293 0.82 7.19 27.45
CA HIS A 293 0.27 6.26 26.46
C HIS A 293 -1.20 5.99 26.77
N LEU A 294 -1.54 5.71 28.03
CA LEU A 294 -2.94 5.52 28.43
C LEU A 294 -3.79 6.78 28.20
N ALA A 295 -3.25 7.96 28.51
CA ALA A 295 -3.91 9.23 28.25
C ALA A 295 -4.05 9.50 26.74
N TYR A 296 -3.03 9.17 25.95
CA TYR A 296 -3.00 9.29 24.50
C TYR A 296 -4.05 8.40 23.84
N VAL A 297 -4.06 7.10 24.16
CA VAL A 297 -5.06 6.14 23.67
C VAL A 297 -6.47 6.61 24.05
N THR A 298 -6.65 7.09 25.28
CA THR A 298 -7.94 7.64 25.74
C THR A 298 -8.37 8.83 24.89
N ASP A 299 -7.47 9.79 24.63
CA ASP A 299 -7.75 10.99 23.84
C ASP A 299 -8.07 10.66 22.38
N VAL A 300 -7.25 9.80 21.75
CA VAL A 300 -7.44 9.38 20.36
C VAL A 300 -8.76 8.62 20.21
N ILE A 301 -9.06 7.65 21.08
CA ILE A 301 -10.33 6.90 21.01
C ILE A 301 -11.53 7.80 21.29
N ASN A 302 -11.44 8.74 22.25
CA ASN A 302 -12.54 9.68 22.51
C ASN A 302 -12.82 10.61 21.32
N LYS A 303 -11.79 10.97 20.55
CA LYS A 303 -11.93 11.87 19.39
C LYS A 303 -12.32 11.14 18.11
N HIS A 304 -11.73 9.97 17.88
CA HIS A 304 -11.74 9.29 16.57
C HIS A 304 -12.32 7.88 16.63
N GLY A 305 -12.57 7.32 17.82
CA GLY A 305 -13.06 5.95 17.97
C GLY A 305 -14.45 5.72 17.38
N SER A 306 -15.26 6.78 17.19
CA SER A 306 -16.56 6.68 16.51
C SER A 306 -16.46 6.70 14.98
N GLU A 307 -15.28 6.99 14.42
CA GLU A 307 -15.03 6.99 12.98
C GLU A 307 -14.68 5.58 12.46
N ALA A 308 -14.40 4.64 13.36
CA ALA A 308 -14.02 3.27 13.04
C ALA A 308 -14.94 2.24 13.74
N LYS A 309 -15.06 1.05 13.16
CA LYS A 309 -15.75 -0.09 13.78
C LYS A 309 -14.85 -0.84 14.75
N TRP A 310 -13.57 -0.90 14.41
CA TRP A 310 -12.54 -1.64 15.14
C TRP A 310 -11.47 -0.70 15.68
N LYS A 311 -10.94 -1.04 16.85
CA LYS A 311 -9.82 -0.35 17.49
C LYS A 311 -8.71 -1.35 17.70
N VAL A 312 -7.62 -1.17 16.96
CA VAL A 312 -6.44 -2.03 17.00
C VAL A 312 -5.27 -1.25 17.56
N LEU A 313 -4.68 -1.74 18.64
CA LEU A 313 -3.45 -1.18 19.19
C LEU A 313 -2.25 -2.01 18.75
N THR A 314 -1.14 -1.34 18.46
CA THR A 314 0.15 -2.01 18.21
C THR A 314 1.21 -1.42 19.12
N TYR A 315 1.98 -2.27 19.79
CA TYR A 315 3.16 -1.85 20.54
C TYR A 315 4.07 -3.05 20.79
N HIS A 316 5.37 -2.79 20.91
CA HIS A 316 6.37 -3.84 20.84
C HIS A 316 6.35 -4.86 21.99
N HIS A 317 6.47 -4.42 23.26
CA HIS A 317 6.68 -5.34 24.39
C HIS A 317 5.48 -6.27 24.60
N SER A 318 5.71 -7.59 24.55
CA SER A 318 4.69 -8.63 24.78
C SER A 318 4.32 -8.78 26.25
N ILE A 319 3.25 -8.10 26.67
CA ILE A 319 2.76 -8.18 28.05
C ILE A 319 2.20 -9.56 28.39
N TYR A 320 1.87 -10.39 27.39
CA TYR A 320 1.41 -11.78 27.55
C TYR A 320 2.39 -12.77 26.89
N SER A 321 3.68 -12.48 27.04
CA SER A 321 4.80 -13.32 26.63
C SER A 321 4.68 -14.76 27.18
N PRO A 322 4.77 -15.80 26.33
CA PRO A 322 4.91 -17.18 26.78
C PRO A 322 6.36 -17.59 27.11
N ALA A 323 7.35 -16.79 26.74
CA ALA A 323 8.75 -17.18 26.76
C ALA A 323 9.60 -16.35 27.75
N ASP A 324 10.72 -15.79 27.29
CA ASP A 324 11.76 -15.18 28.12
C ASP A 324 11.27 -13.92 28.85
N HIS A 325 10.32 -13.19 28.26
CA HIS A 325 9.83 -11.92 28.78
C HIS A 325 8.59 -12.04 29.69
N ALA A 326 8.14 -13.25 29.99
CA ALA A 326 6.90 -13.48 30.72
C ALA A 326 6.92 -12.82 32.11
N LYS A 327 8.08 -12.85 32.76
CA LYS A 327 8.31 -12.49 34.17
C LYS A 327 8.87 -11.08 34.37
N ASP A 328 9.06 -10.32 33.30
CA ASP A 328 9.61 -8.98 33.34
C ASP A 328 8.72 -8.02 34.15
N SER A 329 9.36 -7.10 34.87
CA SER A 329 8.70 -6.23 35.85
C SER A 329 7.78 -5.20 35.20
N ASP A 330 8.18 -4.67 34.04
CA ASP A 330 7.38 -3.76 33.24
C ASP A 330 6.17 -4.48 32.63
N ASN A 331 6.34 -5.69 32.09
CA ASN A 331 5.22 -6.52 31.63
C ASN A 331 4.20 -6.80 32.74
N LYS A 332 4.66 -7.13 33.96
CA LYS A 332 3.78 -7.30 35.13
C LYS A 332 3.01 -6.03 35.49
N THR A 333 3.64 -4.87 35.36
CA THR A 333 3.00 -3.56 35.61
C THR A 333 1.93 -3.29 34.55
N ARG A 334 2.29 -3.45 33.27
CA ARG A 334 1.41 -3.16 32.14
C ARG A 334 0.22 -4.11 32.07
N ARG A 335 0.37 -5.39 32.42
CA ARG A 335 -0.77 -6.34 32.54
C ARG A 335 -1.85 -5.91 33.54
N VAL A 336 -1.59 -4.92 34.39
CA VAL A 336 -2.60 -4.30 35.25
C VAL A 336 -3.22 -3.09 34.56
N ASP A 337 -2.42 -2.09 34.20
CA ASP A 337 -2.93 -0.77 33.81
C ASP A 337 -3.43 -0.71 32.36
N PHE A 338 -2.73 -1.38 31.43
CA PHE A 338 -3.05 -1.37 30.01
C PHE A 338 -4.37 -2.10 29.73
N PRO A 339 -4.53 -3.39 30.09
CA PRO A 339 -5.80 -4.08 29.90
C PRO A 339 -6.98 -3.42 30.59
N THR A 340 -6.78 -2.82 31.78
CA THR A 340 -7.84 -2.07 32.47
C THR A 340 -8.32 -0.87 31.66
N THR A 341 -7.40 -0.16 31.00
CA THR A 341 -7.76 1.02 30.21
C THR A 341 -8.32 0.61 28.85
N PHE A 342 -7.67 -0.32 28.17
CA PHE A 342 -8.06 -0.79 26.84
C PHE A 342 -9.45 -1.45 26.85
N SER A 343 -9.77 -2.23 27.89
CA SER A 343 -11.12 -2.77 28.10
C SER A 343 -12.18 -1.67 28.23
N LYS A 344 -11.89 -0.58 28.95
CA LYS A 344 -12.84 0.54 29.12
C LYS A 344 -13.06 1.33 27.84
N LEU A 345 -12.05 1.39 26.99
CA LEU A 345 -12.08 2.12 25.72
C LEU A 345 -12.62 1.27 24.56
N GLY A 346 -12.94 -0.01 24.81
CA GLY A 346 -13.46 -0.92 23.79
C GLY A 346 -12.43 -1.16 22.68
N VAL A 347 -11.18 -1.40 23.06
CA VAL A 347 -10.14 -1.92 22.16
C VAL A 347 -10.47 -3.39 21.86
N ASP A 348 -10.34 -3.79 20.60
CA ASP A 348 -10.73 -5.14 20.18
C ASP A 348 -9.52 -6.08 20.13
N LEU A 349 -8.42 -5.59 19.56
CA LEU A 349 -7.21 -6.36 19.29
C LEU A 349 -5.95 -5.55 19.63
N VAL A 350 -4.98 -6.22 20.24
CA VAL A 350 -3.65 -5.68 20.52
C VAL A 350 -2.59 -6.57 19.86
N LEU A 351 -1.68 -5.97 19.11
CA LEU A 351 -0.63 -6.65 18.35
C LEU A 351 0.76 -6.31 18.91
N GLN A 352 1.60 -7.32 19.12
CA GLN A 352 2.88 -7.23 19.85
C GLN A 352 3.97 -8.11 19.22
N GLY A 353 5.24 -7.78 19.47
CA GLY A 353 6.43 -8.56 19.08
C GLY A 353 7.25 -8.95 20.31
N HIS A 354 8.56 -8.67 20.30
CA HIS A 354 9.51 -8.76 21.41
C HIS A 354 9.86 -10.17 21.91
N ASP A 355 8.91 -11.11 21.90
CA ASP A 355 9.06 -12.41 22.57
C ASP A 355 9.43 -13.56 21.64
N HIS A 356 9.64 -13.30 20.35
CA HIS A 356 10.15 -14.24 19.35
C HIS A 356 9.54 -15.66 19.47
N SER A 357 8.26 -15.69 19.78
CA SER A 357 7.42 -16.86 19.99
C SER A 357 5.98 -16.39 19.80
N TYR A 358 5.11 -17.29 19.34
CA TYR A 358 3.73 -16.91 19.11
C TYR A 358 2.91 -17.10 20.37
N SER A 359 2.09 -16.10 20.71
CA SER A 359 1.00 -16.27 21.67
C SER A 359 -0.26 -15.55 21.25
N ARG A 360 -1.38 -16.13 21.68
CA ARG A 360 -2.70 -15.51 21.70
C ARG A 360 -3.24 -15.58 23.12
N SER A 361 -3.66 -14.43 23.65
CA SER A 361 -4.34 -14.41 24.95
C SER A 361 -5.74 -15.01 24.87
N TYR A 362 -6.30 -15.41 26.00
CA TYR A 362 -7.75 -15.47 26.17
C TYR A 362 -8.36 -14.08 25.92
N GLU A 363 -9.68 -13.97 25.82
CA GLU A 363 -10.30 -12.66 25.94
C GLU A 363 -10.01 -12.07 27.32
N ILE A 364 -9.36 -10.91 27.38
CA ILE A 364 -9.00 -10.24 28.62
C ILE A 364 -9.91 -9.04 28.85
N LYS A 365 -10.54 -9.00 30.03
CA LYS A 365 -11.32 -7.87 30.51
C LYS A 365 -10.76 -7.36 31.83
N ASN A 366 -10.31 -6.12 31.86
CA ASN A 366 -9.71 -5.47 33.03
C ASN A 366 -8.59 -6.29 33.68
N GLY A 367 -7.70 -6.86 32.87
CA GLY A 367 -6.52 -7.61 33.32
C GLY A 367 -6.82 -9.02 33.84
N GLN A 368 -8.01 -9.56 33.57
CA GLN A 368 -8.45 -10.91 33.92
C GLN A 368 -9.09 -11.59 32.71
N LYS A 369 -9.20 -12.93 32.68
CA LYS A 369 -10.02 -13.61 31.66
C LYS A 369 -11.45 -13.07 31.72
N ALA A 370 -12.02 -12.70 30.58
CA ALA A 370 -13.40 -12.23 30.49
C ALA A 370 -14.38 -13.34 30.87
N ASN A 371 -14.11 -14.57 30.39
CA ASN A 371 -14.80 -15.78 30.77
C ASN A 371 -13.81 -16.81 31.35
N PRO A 372 -13.91 -17.17 32.64
CA PRO A 372 -13.05 -18.20 33.24
C PRO A 372 -13.18 -19.59 32.58
N ASP A 373 -14.30 -19.86 31.90
CA ASP A 373 -14.61 -21.13 31.26
C ASP A 373 -14.28 -21.15 29.74
N GLU A 374 -13.73 -20.07 29.18
CA GLU A 374 -13.25 -20.02 27.79
C GLU A 374 -12.25 -21.16 27.55
N GLN A 375 -12.44 -21.95 26.50
CA GLN A 375 -11.59 -23.12 26.26
C GLN A 375 -10.27 -22.70 25.61
N PRO A 376 -9.13 -23.33 25.99
CA PRO A 376 -7.87 -23.12 25.29
C PRO A 376 -8.02 -23.38 23.78
N GLY A 377 -7.58 -22.45 22.94
CA GLY A 377 -7.67 -22.57 21.49
C GLY A 377 -9.07 -22.31 20.91
N GLU A 378 -10.00 -21.72 21.67
CA GLU A 378 -11.33 -21.39 21.15
C GLU A 378 -11.25 -20.47 19.92
N ALA A 379 -11.90 -20.88 18.83
CA ALA A 379 -11.75 -20.26 17.51
C ALA A 379 -12.74 -19.12 17.26
N GLN A 380 -13.81 -19.00 18.05
CA GLN A 380 -14.83 -17.98 17.91
C GLN A 380 -14.95 -17.22 19.22
N LEU A 381 -14.49 -15.98 19.22
CA LEU A 381 -14.49 -15.12 20.39
C LEU A 381 -15.61 -14.10 20.22
N TYR A 382 -16.57 -14.13 21.12
CA TYR A 382 -17.67 -13.17 21.21
C TYR A 382 -17.42 -12.25 22.40
N PRO A 383 -16.52 -11.26 22.25
CA PRO A 383 -16.14 -10.44 23.37
C PRO A 383 -17.35 -9.75 23.96
N GLY A 384 -17.49 -9.87 25.28
CA GLY A 384 -18.44 -9.06 26.02
C GLY A 384 -18.00 -7.59 26.00
N PRO A 385 -18.75 -6.67 26.64
CA PRO A 385 -18.32 -5.28 26.71
C PRO A 385 -16.95 -5.19 27.40
N GLY A 386 -15.95 -4.73 26.65
CA GLY A 386 -14.57 -4.52 27.11
C GLY A 386 -13.65 -5.75 27.06
N GLY A 387 -14.01 -6.79 26.33
CA GLY A 387 -13.10 -7.88 25.98
C GLY A 387 -12.02 -7.45 25.00
N VAL A 388 -10.76 -7.77 25.28
CA VAL A 388 -9.62 -7.44 24.41
C VAL A 388 -8.79 -8.70 24.18
N VAL A 389 -8.41 -8.97 22.93
CA VAL A 389 -7.49 -10.06 22.59
C VAL A 389 -6.10 -9.50 22.30
N TYR A 390 -5.07 -10.18 22.78
CA TYR A 390 -3.67 -9.81 22.59
C TYR A 390 -2.96 -10.90 21.79
N VAL A 391 -2.22 -10.50 20.76
CA VAL A 391 -1.46 -11.40 19.90
C VAL A 391 -0.01 -10.96 19.86
N THR A 392 0.89 -11.88 20.21
CA THR A 392 2.33 -11.72 20.01
C THR A 392 2.75 -12.51 18.79
N ALA A 393 3.36 -11.85 17.81
CA ALA A 393 3.92 -12.53 16.64
C ALA A 393 5.28 -13.15 16.95
N ASN A 394 5.59 -14.26 16.27
CA ASN A 394 6.91 -14.88 16.28
C ASN A 394 7.89 -14.10 15.37
N SER A 395 9.17 -14.48 15.37
CA SER A 395 10.17 -13.90 14.47
C SER A 395 9.83 -14.13 13.00
N ALA A 396 9.76 -13.03 12.24
CA ALA A 396 9.48 -13.03 10.82
C ALA A 396 10.72 -13.30 9.94
N SER A 397 11.93 -13.09 10.46
CA SER A 397 13.18 -13.33 9.71
C SER A 397 13.86 -14.65 10.07
N GLY A 398 13.51 -15.24 11.21
CA GLY A 398 14.18 -16.42 11.76
C GLY A 398 15.58 -16.11 12.30
N SER A 399 15.86 -14.83 12.61
CA SER A 399 17.12 -14.39 13.19
C SER A 399 17.30 -14.89 14.63
N LYS A 400 16.18 -15.05 15.37
CA LYS A 400 16.18 -15.46 16.78
C LYS A 400 14.82 -16.01 17.20
N TYR A 401 14.82 -16.95 18.14
CA TYR A 401 13.63 -17.53 18.78
C TYR A 401 13.81 -17.68 20.28
N TYR A 402 12.71 -17.64 21.05
CA TYR A 402 12.71 -18.00 22.47
C TYR A 402 11.84 -19.24 22.73
N ASP A 403 12.35 -20.12 23.59
CA ASP A 403 11.63 -21.30 24.07
C ASP A 403 10.55 -20.90 25.07
N ILE A 404 9.38 -21.55 24.99
CA ILE A 404 8.28 -21.34 25.95
C ILE A 404 8.76 -21.69 27.37
N THR A 405 8.52 -20.78 28.31
CA THR A 405 8.91 -20.97 29.72
C THR A 405 7.73 -21.46 30.57
N LYS A 406 8.03 -22.01 31.75
CA LYS A 406 7.00 -22.56 32.62
C LYS A 406 6.33 -21.50 33.52
N PRO A 407 5.00 -21.59 33.71
CA PRO A 407 4.30 -20.83 34.73
C PRO A 407 4.88 -21.07 36.13
N ASP A 408 4.73 -20.08 37.00
CA ASP A 408 5.19 -20.13 38.40
C ASP A 408 4.02 -20.16 39.40
N SER A 409 4.32 -20.03 40.70
CA SER A 409 3.31 -20.09 41.77
C SER A 409 2.73 -18.74 42.17
N SER A 410 2.90 -17.68 41.37
CA SER A 410 2.41 -16.32 41.68
C SER A 410 0.92 -16.10 41.39
N GLY A 411 0.20 -17.14 40.94
CA GLY A 411 -1.25 -17.13 40.73
C GLY A 411 -1.71 -16.46 39.43
N THR A 412 -3.02 -16.38 39.24
CA THR A 412 -3.69 -15.99 37.98
C THR A 412 -4.19 -14.55 37.99
N SER A 413 -3.35 -13.61 38.42
CA SER A 413 -3.64 -12.17 38.42
C SER A 413 -2.85 -11.45 37.31
N GLY A 414 -3.16 -10.19 36.99
CA GLY A 414 -2.39 -9.40 36.00
C GLY A 414 -0.88 -9.36 36.30
N ALA A 415 -0.49 -9.24 37.56
CA ALA A 415 0.92 -9.32 37.98
C ALA A 415 1.44 -10.77 38.14
N GLY A 416 0.53 -11.74 38.17
CA GLY A 416 0.80 -13.16 38.37
C GLY A 416 1.10 -13.89 37.07
N ASN A 417 1.89 -14.95 37.18
CA ASN A 417 2.46 -15.75 36.11
C ASN A 417 2.11 -17.23 36.34
N GLY A 418 0.98 -17.47 37.00
CA GLY A 418 0.46 -18.79 37.32
C GLY A 418 0.02 -19.59 36.10
N ALA A 419 -0.09 -20.90 36.31
CA ALA A 419 -0.60 -21.83 35.32
C ALA A 419 -2.08 -21.58 35.03
N ASP A 420 -2.49 -21.83 33.79
CA ASP A 420 -3.89 -21.86 33.41
C ASP A 420 -4.62 -23.06 34.03
N PRO A 421 -5.73 -22.85 34.76
CA PRO A 421 -6.52 -23.95 35.32
C PRO A 421 -7.01 -24.99 34.30
N LEU A 422 -7.24 -24.58 33.04
CA LEU A 422 -7.72 -25.46 31.98
C LEU A 422 -6.60 -26.08 31.13
N ASN A 423 -5.39 -25.50 31.17
CA ASN A 423 -4.21 -25.99 30.49
C ASN A 423 -2.93 -25.71 31.30
N PRO A 424 -2.61 -26.51 32.32
CA PRO A 424 -1.58 -26.17 33.32
C PRO A 424 -0.14 -26.00 32.80
N ASP A 425 0.14 -26.45 31.58
CA ASP A 425 1.44 -26.23 30.93
C ASP A 425 1.58 -24.78 30.40
N ASN A 426 0.46 -24.07 30.25
CA ASN A 426 0.39 -22.70 29.75
C ASN A 426 0.23 -21.67 30.87
N TYR A 427 0.70 -20.45 30.62
CA TYR A 427 0.38 -19.29 31.45
C TYR A 427 -1.11 -18.99 31.39
N TRP A 428 -1.68 -18.59 32.54
CA TRP A 428 -3.13 -18.39 32.70
C TRP A 428 -3.77 -17.44 31.69
N TYR A 429 -3.01 -16.50 31.14
CA TYR A 429 -3.51 -15.52 30.19
C TYR A 429 -3.45 -15.97 28.72
N ASN A 430 -2.72 -17.05 28.40
CA ASN A 430 -2.51 -17.50 27.02
C ASN A 430 -3.42 -18.67 26.64
N SER A 431 -4.33 -18.42 25.69
CA SER A 431 -5.19 -19.43 25.08
C SER A 431 -4.39 -20.34 24.15
N VAL A 432 -3.45 -19.76 23.39
CA VAL A 432 -2.52 -20.48 22.52
C VAL A 432 -1.10 -19.98 22.76
N GLN A 433 -0.15 -20.92 22.80
CA GLN A 433 1.29 -20.64 22.79
C GLN A 433 1.93 -21.58 21.77
N ASN A 434 2.83 -21.06 20.94
CA ASN A 434 3.52 -21.88 19.96
C ASN A 434 4.97 -21.41 19.78
N GLN A 435 5.87 -22.40 19.83
CA GLN A 435 7.23 -22.23 19.37
C GLN A 435 7.65 -23.49 18.61
N GLU A 436 8.03 -23.30 17.35
CA GLU A 436 8.50 -24.34 16.44
C GLU A 436 9.89 -24.04 15.85
N HIS A 437 10.43 -22.86 16.15
CA HIS A 437 11.62 -22.27 15.54
C HIS A 437 11.49 -22.14 14.02
N VAL A 438 10.30 -21.72 13.60
CA VAL A 438 9.91 -21.47 12.21
C VAL A 438 9.40 -20.05 12.08
N ARG A 439 9.77 -19.41 10.97
CA ARG A 439 9.28 -18.08 10.60
C ARG A 439 7.78 -18.10 10.40
N THR A 440 7.08 -17.14 11.00
CA THR A 440 5.65 -16.93 10.77
C THR A 440 5.32 -15.46 10.52
N TYR A 441 4.12 -15.21 10.03
CA TYR A 441 3.48 -13.91 10.02
C TYR A 441 2.02 -14.08 10.43
N VAL A 442 1.41 -13.01 10.92
CA VAL A 442 -0.01 -13.00 11.28
C VAL A 442 -0.79 -12.30 10.17
N LYS A 443 -1.82 -12.95 9.65
CA LYS A 443 -2.79 -12.37 8.73
C LYS A 443 -4.02 -11.92 9.53
N VAL A 444 -4.42 -10.66 9.38
CA VAL A 444 -5.67 -10.16 9.94
C VAL A 444 -6.60 -9.75 8.81
N GLN A 445 -7.78 -10.32 8.82
CA GLN A 445 -8.83 -10.10 7.84
C GLN A 445 -9.91 -9.25 8.48
N VAL A 446 -9.98 -7.99 8.09
CA VAL A 446 -11.02 -7.07 8.55
C VAL A 446 -12.27 -7.34 7.72
N ARG A 447 -13.32 -7.79 8.39
CA ARG A 447 -14.64 -8.01 7.81
C ARG A 447 -15.64 -7.09 8.50
N ASN A 448 -16.85 -7.07 7.95
CA ASN A 448 -17.96 -6.25 8.40
C ASN A 448 -18.19 -6.26 9.92
N ASP A 449 -18.24 -7.45 10.51
CA ASP A 449 -18.65 -7.74 11.89
C ASP A 449 -17.64 -8.60 12.66
N GLN A 450 -16.53 -8.98 12.00
CA GLN A 450 -15.49 -9.80 12.60
C GLN A 450 -14.07 -9.45 12.11
N LEU A 451 -13.08 -9.75 12.95
CA LEU A 451 -11.67 -9.85 12.59
C LEU A 451 -11.29 -11.33 12.57
N VAL A 452 -10.85 -11.86 11.43
CA VAL A 452 -10.28 -13.22 11.36
C VAL A 452 -8.76 -13.11 11.41
N VAL A 453 -8.14 -13.77 12.38
CA VAL A 453 -6.72 -13.66 12.68
C VAL A 453 -6.07 -15.04 12.56
N GLN A 454 -5.03 -15.14 11.73
CA GLN A 454 -4.34 -16.39 11.46
C GLN A 454 -2.83 -16.22 11.63
N ASN A 455 -2.20 -17.05 12.46
CA ASN A 455 -0.74 -17.17 12.46
C ASN A 455 -0.33 -18.21 11.41
N VAL A 456 0.46 -17.81 10.42
CA VAL A 456 0.76 -18.61 9.24
C VAL A 456 2.26 -18.78 9.08
N ARG A 457 2.71 -20.00 8.81
CA ARG A 457 4.13 -20.29 8.56
C ARG A 457 4.58 -19.66 7.24
N SER A 458 5.64 -18.86 7.29
CA SER A 458 6.33 -18.36 6.10
C SER A 458 7.55 -19.20 5.72
N GLY A 459 8.03 -20.07 6.60
CA GLY A 459 9.16 -20.95 6.37
C GLY A 459 8.93 -22.37 6.89
N THR A 460 10.02 -23.13 6.98
CA THR A 460 10.12 -24.44 7.63
C THR A 460 11.43 -24.48 8.42
N CYS A 461 11.89 -25.65 8.90
CA CYS A 461 13.27 -25.80 9.39
C CYS A 461 14.32 -25.58 8.30
N ALA A 462 13.95 -25.64 7.02
CA ALA A 462 14.88 -25.40 5.93
C ALA A 462 15.24 -23.91 5.81
N ALA A 463 16.44 -23.65 5.31
CA ALA A 463 16.91 -22.32 4.99
C ALA A 463 15.96 -21.58 4.02
N PRO A 464 15.84 -20.24 4.11
CA PRO A 464 16.53 -19.39 5.09
C PRO A 464 15.87 -19.46 6.48
N ASN A 465 16.66 -19.74 7.52
CA ASN A 465 16.25 -19.74 8.92
C ASN A 465 17.51 -19.68 9.80
N ALA A 466 18.09 -18.48 9.91
CA ALA A 466 19.45 -18.26 10.42
C ALA A 466 19.68 -18.85 11.82
N ALA A 467 18.72 -18.72 12.74
CA ALA A 467 18.82 -19.31 14.08
C ALA A 467 18.96 -20.83 14.04
N VAL A 468 18.18 -21.50 13.18
CA VAL A 468 18.21 -22.97 13.01
C VAL A 468 19.49 -23.40 12.29
N GLU A 469 19.90 -22.68 11.24
CA GLU A 469 21.15 -22.91 10.52
C GLU A 469 22.39 -22.82 11.45
N LYS A 470 22.27 -22.02 12.52
CA LYS A 470 23.30 -21.86 13.56
C LYS A 470 23.13 -22.77 14.77
N GLY A 471 22.27 -23.78 14.65
CA GLY A 471 22.18 -24.88 15.61
C GLY A 471 21.05 -24.77 16.62
N ASN A 472 20.10 -23.83 16.44
CA ASN A 472 18.85 -23.89 17.18
C ASN A 472 18.04 -25.13 16.74
N TRP A 473 17.26 -25.70 17.66
CA TRP A 473 16.40 -26.84 17.32
C TRP A 473 15.25 -26.37 16.42
N CYS A 474 14.57 -27.28 15.72
CA CYS A 474 13.34 -26.98 14.99
C CYS A 474 12.52 -28.25 14.79
N ASN A 475 11.18 -28.15 14.82
CA ASN A 475 10.27 -29.30 14.80
C ASN A 475 9.28 -29.31 13.60
N ASN A 476 9.62 -28.65 12.50
CA ASN A 476 8.77 -28.46 11.32
C ASN A 476 9.50 -28.72 9.99
N THR A 477 9.13 -29.78 9.28
CA THR A 477 9.69 -30.07 7.95
C THR A 477 8.72 -29.69 6.84
N SER A 478 9.25 -29.44 5.64
CA SER A 478 8.46 -29.13 4.44
C SER A 478 7.38 -30.18 4.13
N GLU A 479 7.63 -31.45 4.43
CA GLU A 479 6.67 -32.53 4.20
C GLU A 479 5.58 -32.61 5.26
N ALA A 480 5.91 -32.31 6.53
CA ALA A 480 4.97 -32.47 7.64
C ALA A 480 4.00 -31.29 7.78
N GLN A 481 4.52 -30.07 7.62
CA GLN A 481 3.80 -28.82 7.83
C GLN A 481 4.38 -27.75 6.90
N PRO A 482 4.00 -27.75 5.61
CA PRO A 482 4.60 -26.88 4.59
C PRO A 482 4.37 -25.39 4.88
N VAL A 483 5.14 -24.55 4.19
CA VAL A 483 4.90 -23.10 4.11
C VAL A 483 3.44 -22.81 3.75
N GLY A 484 2.82 -21.85 4.45
CA GLY A 484 1.40 -21.52 4.34
C GLY A 484 0.48 -22.31 5.28
N SER A 485 1.00 -23.29 6.02
CA SER A 485 0.22 -23.99 7.06
C SER A 485 -0.11 -23.05 8.21
N VAL A 486 -1.35 -23.14 8.70
CA VAL A 486 -1.87 -22.32 9.80
C VAL A 486 -1.48 -22.93 11.15
N VAL A 487 -0.97 -22.09 12.06
CA VAL A 487 -0.57 -22.45 13.43
C VAL A 487 -1.70 -22.17 14.43
N ASP A 488 -2.40 -21.04 14.25
CA ASP A 488 -3.59 -20.66 15.03
C ASP A 488 -4.55 -19.90 14.11
N ASP A 489 -5.85 -20.08 14.33
CA ASP A 489 -6.94 -19.49 13.55
C ASP A 489 -8.09 -19.16 14.50
N PHE A 490 -8.41 -17.88 14.62
CA PHE A 490 -9.51 -17.43 15.44
C PHE A 490 -10.20 -16.21 14.86
N THR A 491 -11.43 -15.99 15.30
CA THR A 491 -12.29 -14.90 14.87
C THR A 491 -12.74 -14.11 16.09
N VAL A 492 -12.55 -12.79 16.06
CA VAL A 492 -13.07 -11.84 17.05
C VAL A 492 -14.30 -11.18 16.47
N HIS A 493 -15.44 -11.35 17.11
CA HIS A 493 -16.70 -10.68 16.73
C HIS A 493 -16.84 -9.34 17.44
N ASN A 494 -17.50 -8.37 16.81
CA ASN A 494 -17.73 -7.08 17.46
C ASN A 494 -18.81 -7.21 18.56
N TYR A 495 -18.65 -6.47 19.65
CA TYR A 495 -19.66 -6.40 20.69
C TYR A 495 -20.73 -5.34 20.34
N HIS A 496 -21.93 -5.80 19.98
CA HIS A 496 -23.05 -4.94 19.56
C HIS A 496 -23.99 -4.49 20.70
N GLY A 497 -23.58 -4.66 21.96
CA GLY A 497 -24.46 -4.38 23.10
C GLY A 497 -25.57 -5.42 23.29
N ASP A 498 -26.58 -5.07 24.08
CA ASP A 498 -27.77 -5.92 24.32
C ASP A 498 -28.85 -5.76 23.22
N GLY A 499 -28.58 -4.93 22.21
CA GLY A 499 -29.50 -4.60 21.12
C GLY A 499 -29.38 -5.53 19.90
N GLN A 500 -30.09 -5.19 18.82
CA GLN A 500 -29.93 -5.82 17.52
C GLN A 500 -29.52 -4.77 16.49
N ASP A 501 -28.32 -4.94 15.94
CA ASP A 501 -27.83 -4.12 14.84
C ASP A 501 -28.26 -4.71 13.48
N ILE A 502 -28.54 -3.84 12.51
CA ILE A 502 -28.90 -4.22 11.14
C ILE A 502 -27.91 -3.55 10.19
N GLN A 503 -27.16 -4.36 9.45
CA GLN A 503 -26.17 -3.89 8.49
C GLN A 503 -26.60 -4.16 7.05
N VAL A 504 -26.28 -3.23 6.15
CA VAL A 504 -26.32 -3.43 4.70
C VAL A 504 -25.06 -2.84 4.08
N ASN A 505 -24.38 -3.64 3.25
CA ASN A 505 -23.28 -3.14 2.43
C ASN A 505 -23.83 -2.69 1.08
N VAL A 506 -23.57 -1.44 0.71
CA VAL A 506 -23.96 -0.89 -0.59
C VAL A 506 -22.68 -0.73 -1.42
N PRO A 507 -22.41 -1.60 -2.39
CA PRO A 507 -21.18 -1.53 -3.16
C PRO A 507 -21.18 -0.35 -4.13
N ASN A 508 -19.97 0.04 -4.58
CA ASN A 508 -19.79 0.95 -5.70
C ASN A 508 -20.56 0.44 -6.92
N ALA A 509 -21.36 1.34 -7.48
CA ALA A 509 -22.29 0.97 -8.52
C ALA A 509 -21.54 0.88 -9.86
N ALA A 510 -21.49 -0.31 -10.48
CA ALA A 510 -20.74 -0.54 -11.71
C ALA A 510 -21.03 0.56 -12.77
N PRO A 511 -20.01 1.10 -13.45
CA PRO A 511 -20.13 2.28 -14.30
C PRO A 511 -21.09 2.09 -15.48
N GLY A 512 -21.38 0.84 -15.85
CA GLY A 512 -22.17 0.45 -17.02
C GLY A 512 -21.37 0.55 -18.32
N GLU A 513 -21.96 0.09 -19.42
CA GLU A 513 -21.29 -0.05 -20.72
C GLU A 513 -22.13 0.53 -21.86
N PHE A 514 -21.45 1.01 -22.90
CA PHE A 514 -22.04 1.37 -24.19
C PHE A 514 -21.59 0.37 -25.24
N GLY A 515 -22.55 -0.17 -26.00
CA GLY A 515 -22.29 -1.14 -27.04
C GLY A 515 -23.30 -1.02 -28.18
N TRP A 516 -22.93 -1.53 -29.34
CA TRP A 516 -23.82 -1.61 -30.50
C TRP A 516 -23.55 -2.89 -31.29
N THR A 517 -24.58 -3.38 -31.98
CA THR A 517 -24.50 -4.55 -32.86
C THR A 517 -25.44 -4.37 -34.06
N ILE A 518 -25.15 -5.05 -35.17
CA ILE A 518 -26.14 -5.22 -36.24
C ILE A 518 -27.12 -6.30 -35.76
N ASP A 519 -28.39 -5.95 -35.66
CA ASP A 519 -29.45 -6.80 -35.14
C ASP A 519 -29.78 -7.93 -36.13
N GLY A 520 -29.49 -9.17 -35.74
CA GLY A 520 -29.62 -10.37 -36.59
C GLY A 520 -28.32 -10.75 -37.29
N ASN A 521 -28.42 -11.24 -38.53
CA ASN A 521 -27.25 -11.59 -39.35
C ASN A 521 -26.78 -10.36 -40.15
N ASN A 522 -25.46 -10.11 -40.18
CA ASN A 522 -24.84 -9.11 -41.05
C ASN A 522 -24.82 -9.58 -42.52
N GLY A 523 -26.00 -9.84 -43.08
CA GLY A 523 -26.20 -10.24 -44.46
C GLY A 523 -26.24 -9.05 -45.42
N LEU A 524 -26.24 -9.36 -46.71
CA LEU A 524 -26.35 -8.37 -47.78
C LEU A 524 -27.60 -7.50 -47.60
N VAL A 525 -27.43 -6.18 -47.57
CA VAL A 525 -28.52 -5.22 -47.72
C VAL A 525 -28.82 -5.09 -49.21
N ASP A 526 -29.84 -5.81 -49.67
CA ASP A 526 -30.24 -5.84 -51.08
C ASP A 526 -31.24 -4.70 -51.39
N LEU A 527 -30.87 -3.82 -52.33
CA LEU A 527 -31.73 -2.76 -52.84
C LEU A 527 -32.63 -3.22 -54.00
N GLY A 528 -32.47 -4.47 -54.44
CA GLY A 528 -33.17 -5.03 -55.59
C GLY A 528 -32.59 -4.55 -56.93
N THR A 529 -33.41 -4.67 -57.98
CA THR A 529 -33.06 -4.18 -59.32
C THR A 529 -33.54 -2.75 -59.50
N ALA A 530 -32.63 -1.85 -59.89
CA ALA A 530 -32.98 -0.46 -60.14
C ALA A 530 -33.92 -0.32 -61.35
N VAL A 531 -34.91 0.56 -61.24
CA VAL A 531 -35.94 0.80 -62.27
C VAL A 531 -35.69 2.14 -62.93
N GLU A 532 -35.71 2.15 -64.26
CA GLU A 532 -35.58 3.36 -65.06
C GLU A 532 -36.77 4.30 -64.84
N GLN A 533 -36.48 5.59 -64.67
CA GLN A 533 -37.47 6.64 -64.47
C GLN A 533 -37.38 7.65 -65.61
N GLY A 534 -38.41 7.66 -66.48
CA GLY A 534 -38.58 8.69 -67.50
C GLY A 534 -37.45 8.82 -68.54
N GLY A 535 -36.52 7.85 -68.61
CA GLY A 535 -35.34 7.90 -69.47
C GLY A 535 -34.22 8.84 -68.99
N ASP A 536 -34.21 9.22 -67.71
CA ASP A 536 -33.22 10.14 -67.12
C ASP A 536 -32.28 9.43 -66.12
N HIS A 537 -32.84 8.59 -65.23
CA HIS A 537 -32.08 7.93 -64.18
C HIS A 537 -32.68 6.58 -63.77
N PHE A 538 -31.93 5.82 -62.96
CA PHE A 538 -32.40 4.60 -62.33
C PHE A 538 -32.58 4.79 -60.83
N GLU A 539 -33.65 4.22 -60.27
CA GLU A 539 -33.93 4.24 -58.82
C GLU A 539 -34.02 2.83 -58.22
N ALA A 540 -33.44 2.66 -57.03
CA ALA A 540 -33.62 1.47 -56.20
C ALA A 540 -33.84 1.88 -54.74
N GLY A 541 -34.54 1.03 -53.98
CA GLY A 541 -34.86 1.29 -52.58
C GLY A 541 -34.70 0.05 -51.73
N GLY A 542 -34.25 0.22 -50.49
CA GLY A 542 -34.07 -0.88 -49.56
C GLY A 542 -34.11 -0.42 -48.11
N LYS A 543 -33.86 -1.34 -47.19
CA LYS A 543 -33.82 -1.05 -45.75
C LYS A 543 -32.51 -1.51 -45.17
N LEU A 544 -31.89 -0.64 -44.38
CA LEU A 544 -30.71 -1.01 -43.62
C LEU A 544 -31.06 -2.09 -42.59
N ASN A 545 -30.15 -3.04 -42.38
CA ASN A 545 -30.24 -3.96 -41.24
C ASN A 545 -30.27 -3.14 -39.94
N PRO A 546 -31.24 -3.35 -39.03
CA PRO A 546 -31.33 -2.56 -37.81
C PRO A 546 -30.04 -2.63 -37.01
N ILE A 547 -29.66 -1.52 -36.38
CA ILE A 547 -28.54 -1.44 -35.45
C ILE A 547 -29.12 -1.39 -34.04
N SER A 548 -28.81 -2.38 -33.21
CA SER A 548 -29.14 -2.36 -31.80
C SER A 548 -28.06 -1.59 -31.04
N VAL A 549 -28.48 -0.59 -30.27
CA VAL A 549 -27.60 0.23 -29.42
C VAL A 549 -28.01 0.00 -27.97
N SER A 550 -27.06 -0.40 -27.11
CA SER A 550 -27.26 -0.57 -25.69
C SER A 550 -26.40 0.42 -24.93
N ASP A 551 -27.02 1.20 -24.04
CA ASP A 551 -26.29 2.07 -23.13
C ASP A 551 -26.81 1.90 -21.70
N THR A 552 -25.95 1.34 -20.86
CA THR A 552 -26.20 1.10 -19.44
C THR A 552 -25.34 2.01 -18.55
N ARG A 553 -24.54 2.90 -19.16
CA ARG A 553 -23.58 3.75 -18.44
C ARG A 553 -24.28 4.72 -17.51
N ARG A 554 -23.73 4.88 -16.30
CA ARG A 554 -24.24 5.79 -15.28
C ARG A 554 -23.94 7.26 -15.59
N SER A 555 -22.89 7.53 -16.36
CA SER A 555 -22.52 8.89 -16.80
C SER A 555 -23.57 9.53 -17.71
N LEU A 556 -24.42 8.71 -18.37
CA LEU A 556 -25.39 9.15 -19.38
C LEU A 556 -24.74 10.02 -20.46
N ALA A 557 -23.48 9.69 -20.77
CA ALA A 557 -22.67 10.41 -21.73
C ALA A 557 -23.26 10.28 -23.14
N PRO A 558 -23.23 11.34 -23.96
CA PRO A 558 -23.84 11.28 -25.28
C PRO A 558 -23.19 10.20 -26.15
N TRP A 559 -23.97 9.70 -27.11
CA TRP A 559 -23.50 8.73 -28.09
C TRP A 559 -24.08 9.02 -29.47
N SER A 560 -23.38 8.59 -30.51
CA SER A 560 -23.89 8.60 -31.88
C SER A 560 -23.43 7.38 -32.68
N ILE A 561 -24.32 6.89 -33.54
CA ILE A 561 -24.04 5.93 -34.59
C ILE A 561 -24.14 6.67 -35.92
N SER A 562 -23.07 6.64 -36.69
CA SER A 562 -23.00 7.22 -38.03
C SER A 562 -22.56 6.18 -39.04
N ALA A 563 -22.88 6.36 -40.32
CA ALA A 563 -22.37 5.50 -41.36
C ALA A 563 -22.06 6.27 -42.65
N GLY A 564 -21.09 5.75 -43.41
CA GLY A 564 -20.78 6.17 -44.77
C GLY A 564 -20.58 4.96 -45.68
N VAL A 565 -20.80 5.13 -46.98
CA VAL A 565 -20.72 4.09 -47.99
C VAL A 565 -19.56 4.35 -48.95
N SER A 566 -18.83 3.29 -49.30
CA SER A 566 -17.84 3.35 -50.37
C SER A 566 -18.50 3.57 -51.74
N ASP A 567 -17.69 3.83 -52.75
CA ASP A 567 -18.15 3.71 -54.14
C ASP A 567 -18.67 2.30 -54.42
N PHE A 568 -19.71 2.24 -55.24
CA PHE A 568 -20.32 1.01 -55.72
C PHE A 568 -19.50 0.47 -56.88
N ARG A 569 -19.16 -0.82 -56.85
CA ARG A 569 -18.27 -1.46 -57.81
C ARG A 569 -18.86 -2.75 -58.36
N ASP A 570 -18.68 -2.95 -59.66
CA ASP A 570 -18.89 -4.22 -60.35
C ASP A 570 -17.70 -4.46 -61.30
N ALA A 571 -16.80 -5.37 -60.91
CA ALA A 571 -15.51 -5.55 -61.56
C ALA A 571 -14.77 -4.20 -61.78
N GLY A 572 -14.56 -3.78 -63.03
CA GLY A 572 -13.89 -2.52 -63.39
C GLY A 572 -14.81 -1.29 -63.43
N LYS A 573 -16.12 -1.48 -63.26
CA LYS A 573 -17.13 -0.41 -63.33
C LYS A 573 -17.38 0.16 -61.95
N THR A 574 -17.61 1.46 -61.87
CA THR A 574 -17.85 2.13 -60.57
C THR A 574 -18.83 3.29 -60.70
N PHE A 575 -19.56 3.57 -59.62
CA PHE A 575 -20.23 4.85 -59.43
C PHE A 575 -20.13 5.31 -57.98
N SER A 576 -20.29 6.62 -57.77
CA SER A 576 -20.07 7.26 -56.46
C SER A 576 -21.07 6.78 -55.41
N GLY A 577 -20.57 6.54 -54.19
CA GLY A 577 -21.42 6.32 -53.01
C GLY A 577 -22.36 7.49 -52.69
N SER A 578 -22.10 8.68 -53.25
CA SER A 578 -22.93 9.88 -53.07
C SER A 578 -24.33 9.75 -53.66
N TYR A 579 -24.52 8.80 -54.58
CA TYR A 579 -25.83 8.51 -55.16
C TYR A 579 -26.77 7.76 -54.22
N LEU A 580 -26.27 7.25 -53.10
CA LEU A 580 -27.09 6.66 -52.05
C LEU A 580 -27.43 7.72 -51.00
N GLY A 581 -28.72 7.93 -50.77
CA GLY A 581 -29.27 8.67 -49.64
C GLY A 581 -30.01 7.74 -48.67
N TRP A 582 -30.43 8.29 -47.53
CA TRP A 582 -31.21 7.54 -46.54
C TRP A 582 -32.16 8.39 -45.71
N SER A 583 -33.13 7.74 -45.08
CA SER A 583 -34.03 8.35 -44.08
C SER A 583 -33.93 7.56 -42.77
N PRO A 584 -33.10 8.02 -41.82
CA PRO A 584 -32.96 7.38 -40.52
C PRO A 584 -34.26 7.35 -39.70
N ARG A 585 -34.37 6.37 -38.80
CA ARG A 585 -35.51 6.16 -37.92
C ARG A 585 -35.15 5.36 -36.67
N VAL A 586 -35.90 5.59 -35.61
CA VAL A 586 -35.90 4.74 -34.42
C VAL A 586 -36.94 3.64 -34.61
N LEU A 587 -36.47 2.40 -34.76
CA LEU A 587 -37.30 1.20 -34.93
C LEU A 587 -37.83 0.68 -33.60
N GLN A 588 -37.05 0.84 -32.53
CA GLN A 588 -37.43 0.53 -31.15
C GLN A 588 -36.86 1.61 -30.23
N ALA A 589 -37.74 2.27 -29.47
CA ALA A 589 -37.35 3.31 -28.53
C ALA A 589 -36.59 2.74 -27.34
N GLY A 590 -35.56 3.46 -26.90
CA GLY A 590 -34.70 3.11 -25.76
C GLY A 590 -33.37 3.87 -25.86
N ALA A 591 -32.54 3.81 -24.82
CA ALA A 591 -31.24 4.51 -24.77
C ALA A 591 -31.29 6.02 -25.10
N GLY A 592 -32.47 6.67 -24.98
CA GLY A 592 -32.77 8.01 -25.48
C GLY A 592 -32.47 8.27 -26.95
N ALA A 593 -32.45 7.23 -27.79
CA ALA A 593 -32.14 7.33 -29.21
C ALA A 593 -33.07 8.28 -29.96
N GLN A 594 -32.48 9.13 -30.78
CA GLN A 594 -33.12 10.00 -31.77
C GLN A 594 -32.57 9.65 -33.16
N ALA A 595 -33.43 9.70 -34.17
CA ALA A 595 -33.01 9.47 -35.55
C ALA A 595 -32.19 10.66 -36.06
N GLY A 596 -31.18 10.40 -36.89
CA GLY A 596 -30.47 11.44 -37.63
C GLY A 596 -31.32 12.07 -38.73
N ASP A 597 -30.79 13.13 -39.35
CA ASP A 597 -31.47 13.82 -40.44
C ASP A 597 -31.58 12.96 -41.70
N THR A 598 -32.63 13.18 -42.48
CA THR A 598 -32.76 12.58 -43.81
C THR A 598 -31.71 13.17 -44.75
N VAL A 599 -31.00 12.30 -45.47
CA VAL A 599 -29.96 12.67 -46.44
C VAL A 599 -30.43 12.26 -47.82
N ALA A 600 -30.61 13.24 -48.70
CA ALA A 600 -30.99 12.98 -50.08
C ALA A 600 -29.85 12.31 -50.87
N SER A 601 -30.21 11.61 -51.95
CA SER A 601 -29.25 11.17 -52.96
C SER A 601 -28.62 12.39 -53.64
N GLY A 602 -27.31 12.36 -53.82
CA GLY A 602 -26.55 13.39 -54.54
C GLY A 602 -26.84 13.49 -56.04
N TYR A 603 -27.75 12.68 -56.58
CA TYR A 603 -28.16 12.75 -57.99
C TYR A 603 -28.76 14.11 -58.35
N ALA A 604 -29.67 14.64 -57.52
CA ALA A 604 -30.46 15.82 -57.86
C ALA A 604 -29.76 17.16 -57.55
N ASP A 605 -28.87 17.19 -56.55
CA ASP A 605 -28.28 18.41 -56.01
C ASP A 605 -26.74 18.41 -55.99
N GLN A 606 -26.11 17.37 -56.56
CA GLN A 606 -24.66 17.12 -56.46
C GLN A 606 -24.16 17.04 -55.01
N GLY A 607 -25.05 16.72 -54.07
CA GLY A 607 -24.74 16.50 -52.67
C GLY A 607 -23.83 15.30 -52.46
N LYS A 608 -23.34 15.15 -51.22
CA LYS A 608 -22.42 14.06 -50.87
C LYS A 608 -23.12 12.74 -50.54
N GLY A 609 -24.45 12.72 -50.39
CA GLY A 609 -25.19 11.53 -49.98
C GLY A 609 -24.50 10.81 -48.81
N LEU A 610 -24.37 9.50 -48.94
CA LEU A 610 -23.63 8.66 -47.98
C LEU A 610 -22.15 8.45 -48.33
N SER A 611 -21.57 9.13 -49.33
CA SER A 611 -20.10 9.07 -49.56
C SER A 611 -19.27 9.69 -48.43
N VAL A 612 -19.93 10.41 -47.52
CA VAL A 612 -19.37 10.90 -46.25
C VAL A 612 -20.19 10.33 -45.10
N SER A 613 -19.59 10.28 -43.91
CA SER A 613 -20.27 9.75 -42.72
C SER A 613 -21.45 10.66 -42.31
N GLN A 614 -22.64 10.07 -42.21
CA GLN A 614 -23.87 10.74 -41.79
C GLN A 614 -24.43 10.07 -40.54
N VAL A 615 -25.09 10.83 -39.66
CA VAL A 615 -25.67 10.30 -38.42
C VAL A 615 -26.88 9.42 -38.73
N LEU A 616 -26.87 8.19 -38.23
CA LEU A 616 -28.02 7.27 -38.25
C LEU A 616 -28.90 7.48 -37.01
N GLY A 617 -28.29 7.63 -35.85
CA GLY A 617 -28.99 7.97 -34.62
C GLY A 617 -28.05 8.36 -33.49
N SER A 618 -28.58 9.07 -32.51
CA SER A 618 -27.80 9.61 -31.39
C SER A 618 -28.64 9.80 -30.14
N ALA A 619 -27.99 9.95 -28.99
CA ALA A 619 -28.62 10.47 -27.78
C ALA A 619 -27.75 11.56 -27.15
N GLY A 620 -28.40 12.57 -26.58
CA GLY A 620 -27.74 13.65 -25.85
C GLY A 620 -27.38 13.27 -24.42
N GLN A 621 -26.59 14.11 -23.75
CA GLN A 621 -26.24 13.96 -22.33
C GLN A 621 -27.50 13.81 -21.46
N GLY A 622 -27.46 12.89 -20.50
CA GLY A 622 -28.58 12.65 -19.59
C GLY A 622 -29.71 11.81 -20.17
N HIS A 623 -29.49 11.14 -21.30
CA HIS A 623 -30.47 10.23 -21.89
C HIS A 623 -30.87 9.08 -20.95
N THR A 624 -32.00 8.43 -21.23
CA THR A 624 -32.40 7.24 -20.47
C THR A 624 -31.48 6.07 -20.81
N ARG A 625 -31.13 5.25 -19.81
CA ARG A 625 -30.43 3.97 -20.03
C ARG A 625 -31.36 2.95 -20.67
N GLY A 626 -30.82 2.03 -21.45
CA GLY A 626 -31.58 0.94 -22.05
C GLY A 626 -31.03 0.50 -23.41
N THR A 627 -31.88 -0.14 -24.21
CA THR A 627 -31.53 -0.60 -25.54
C THR A 627 -32.49 -0.03 -26.58
N ALA A 628 -31.96 0.51 -27.67
CA ALA A 628 -32.71 1.00 -28.82
C ALA A 628 -32.39 0.18 -30.08
N LYS A 629 -33.24 0.30 -31.10
CA LYS A 629 -32.93 -0.12 -32.46
C LYS A 629 -33.08 1.07 -33.40
N VAL A 630 -32.03 1.39 -34.15
CA VAL A 630 -32.04 2.43 -35.19
C VAL A 630 -31.86 1.79 -36.56
N GLY A 631 -32.42 2.38 -37.60
CA GLY A 631 -32.28 1.91 -38.98
C GLY A 631 -32.62 3.02 -39.96
N ALA A 632 -32.62 2.72 -41.25
CA ALA A 632 -32.96 3.70 -42.28
C ALA A 632 -33.64 3.05 -43.49
N ASP A 633 -34.50 3.80 -44.17
CA ASP A 633 -34.79 3.51 -45.59
C ASP A 633 -33.64 4.03 -46.44
N LEU A 634 -33.23 3.25 -47.43
CA LEU A 634 -32.17 3.57 -48.38
C LEU A 634 -32.80 3.95 -49.71
N SER A 635 -32.28 5.02 -50.33
CA SER A 635 -32.73 5.49 -51.65
C SER A 635 -31.52 5.72 -52.54
N LEU A 636 -31.38 4.88 -53.56
CA LEU A 636 -30.35 4.99 -54.58
C LEU A 636 -30.94 5.65 -55.82
N LYS A 637 -30.29 6.70 -56.31
CA LYS A 637 -30.58 7.31 -57.62
C LYS A 637 -29.29 7.48 -58.40
N ILE A 638 -29.19 6.85 -59.57
CA ILE A 638 -27.98 6.87 -60.40
C ILE A 638 -28.31 7.35 -61.82
N PRO A 639 -27.38 8.06 -62.49
CA PRO A 639 -27.58 8.48 -63.88
C PRO A 639 -27.83 7.31 -64.83
N ASP A 640 -28.59 7.53 -65.89
CA ASP A 640 -28.79 6.57 -67.00
C ASP A 640 -27.50 6.13 -67.69
N SER A 641 -26.45 6.96 -67.62
CA SER A 641 -25.09 6.68 -68.13
C SER A 641 -24.33 5.59 -67.37
N VAL A 642 -24.81 5.15 -66.20
CA VAL A 642 -24.19 4.04 -65.46
C VAL A 642 -24.40 2.73 -66.22
N GLU A 643 -23.29 2.03 -66.49
CA GLU A 643 -23.34 0.76 -67.20
C GLU A 643 -24.14 -0.32 -66.43
N LYS A 644 -24.75 -1.26 -67.17
CA LYS A 644 -25.37 -2.45 -66.58
C LYS A 644 -24.33 -3.28 -65.79
N GLY A 645 -24.68 -3.68 -64.58
CA GLY A 645 -23.83 -4.48 -63.69
C GLY A 645 -24.49 -4.87 -62.36
N SER A 646 -23.80 -5.69 -61.56
CA SER A 646 -24.17 -6.10 -60.20
C SER A 646 -23.27 -5.42 -59.17
N TYR A 647 -23.59 -4.17 -58.86
CA TYR A 647 -22.72 -3.32 -58.04
C TYR A 647 -22.85 -3.59 -56.54
N GLN A 648 -21.71 -3.59 -55.84
CA GLN A 648 -21.64 -3.70 -54.37
C GLN A 648 -20.83 -2.55 -53.78
N ALA A 649 -21.18 -2.15 -52.55
CA ALA A 649 -20.45 -1.17 -51.77
C ALA A 649 -20.35 -1.61 -50.30
N THR A 650 -19.37 -1.08 -49.58
CA THR A 650 -19.20 -1.33 -48.15
C THR A 650 -19.77 -0.17 -47.35
N LEU A 651 -20.71 -0.47 -46.44
CA LEU A 651 -21.17 0.48 -45.44
C LEU A 651 -20.27 0.40 -44.20
N THR A 652 -19.60 1.49 -43.87
CA THR A 652 -18.77 1.62 -42.67
C THR A 652 -19.58 2.30 -41.58
N ILE A 653 -19.78 1.63 -40.45
CA ILE A 653 -20.50 2.15 -39.29
C ILE A 653 -19.48 2.58 -38.24
N THR A 654 -19.65 3.78 -37.72
CA THR A 654 -18.83 4.35 -36.66
C THR A 654 -19.72 4.66 -35.47
N ALA A 655 -19.33 4.17 -34.29
CA ALA A 655 -19.94 4.57 -33.02
C ALA A 655 -19.00 5.51 -32.28
N LEU A 656 -19.53 6.65 -31.84
CA LEU A 656 -18.84 7.60 -30.99
C LEU A 656 -19.52 7.66 -29.63
N SER A 657 -18.69 7.75 -28.61
CA SER A 657 -19.10 7.82 -27.21
C SER A 657 -18.05 8.63 -26.49
N SER A 658 -18.47 9.69 -25.79
CA SER A 658 -17.58 10.66 -25.13
C SER A 658 -17.80 10.70 -23.64
#